data_AF-M9M894-F1
#
_entry.id   AF-M9M894-F1
#
_cell.length_a   1.000
_cell.length_b   1.000
_cell.length_c   1.000
_cell.angle_alpha   90.00
_cell.angle_beta   90.00
_cell.angle_gamma   90.00
#
_symmetry.space_group_name_H-M   'P 1'
#
loop_
_entity.id
_entity.type
_entity.pdbx_description
1 polymer ?
#
loop_
_entity_poly.entity_id
_entity_poly.type
_entity_poly.pdbx_seq_one_letter_code
_entity_poly.pdbx_strand_id
1 'polypeptide(L)'
;MVEQFDLFNQLPGNEGASGNRNGEYGADDIQVLEGLVAVRKRPGMYIGSTSSSGLHHLVWEIVDNAVDEHLARFCSQIDVTIHKDQSVTVRDNGRGIPTGMHKTGVPTPQVVYTVLHAGGKFGGAGYKKSGGLHGVGASVTNALSEWLVVEIYRDGHIHRQRFESWMEENGTEHVGEPVTGLERLGNTNKTGTKVTFKPDAKVFHGNIHLSYDNLAERLQEIAFLNSGLKVTLKDERTDKEDTFCYGGGASEFVRFLNEGKSVLNEVVHFVAEKDETEVEVALQYNDGYTETIASFVNSIPTRGGGTHETGFKTAYTRVMNEYARKNNLLKEKDKNLDGNDLREGMMAVINVKMSDVEFVGQTKDQLGSASARSAVDTIVSEHMSIFLEENPQVAQMLVKKAIQASKAREAARKAREEVRSGKKRSESSNLNGKLTPAQSKDYSRNELFIVEGDSAGGSAKQGRDSRVQAILPLKGKPLNPEKAKLADILKNDEYRTIIHAIGAGVGTEFEAEESNYAKIIIMTDADTDGAHIQVLLLTFFYRYMKPLIDQGKVYIAQPPLYKIMHKKGKHATVRYAWSDEQLSNYLKQFGSSAEIQRYKGLGEMNPDQLWETTMDPETRTLLQVRIEDAAKAERRVSTLMGDKVEPRKRWIVENVDFAEFEQ
;
A
#
# COMPACT_ATOMS: atom_id res chain seq x y z
N MET A 1 -10.77 41.75 46.85
CA MET A 1 -11.34 43.01 46.29
C MET A 1 -10.42 43.42 45.15
N VAL A 2 -10.75 43.01 43.93
CA VAL A 2 -10.34 43.46 42.56
C VAL A 2 -11.03 42.41 41.66
N GLU A 3 -12.26 42.69 41.20
CA GLU A 3 -12.62 43.08 39.82
C GLU A 3 -12.44 41.96 38.78
N GLN A 4 -13.56 41.47 38.24
CA GLN A 4 -13.63 40.94 36.89
C GLN A 4 -14.80 41.62 36.19
N PHE A 5 -14.46 42.39 35.16
CA PHE A 5 -15.31 43.29 34.40
C PHE A 5 -16.35 42.53 33.56
N ASP A 6 -17.60 42.96 33.68
CA ASP A 6 -18.70 42.69 32.76
C ASP A 6 -18.42 43.31 31.39
N LEU A 7 -18.55 42.52 30.33
CA LEU A 7 -18.55 43.01 28.94
C LEU A 7 -19.73 42.44 28.14
N PHE A 8 -20.93 42.49 28.71
CA PHE A 8 -22.18 42.40 27.97
C PHE A 8 -22.87 43.75 28.02
N ASN A 9 -22.58 44.60 27.03
CA ASN A 9 -23.56 45.49 26.40
C ASN A 9 -22.87 46.40 25.39
N GLN A 10 -23.12 46.14 24.11
CA GLN A 10 -23.46 47.15 23.09
C GLN A 10 -23.62 46.45 21.74
N LEU A 11 -24.79 46.58 21.11
CA LEU A 11 -24.97 47.39 19.89
C LEU A 11 -26.45 47.38 19.44
N PRO A 12 -26.89 48.41 18.69
CA PRO A 12 -28.29 48.76 18.47
C PRO A 12 -28.92 48.04 17.27
N GLY A 13 -30.26 47.99 17.26
CA GLY A 13 -31.03 47.43 16.16
C GLY A 13 -30.93 48.23 14.86
N ASN A 14 -31.08 47.51 13.74
CA ASN A 14 -31.69 48.06 12.53
C ASN A 14 -32.28 46.93 11.68
N GLU A 15 -33.50 47.15 11.19
CA GLU A 15 -34.27 46.29 10.32
C GLU A 15 -33.76 46.32 8.86
N GLY A 16 -33.96 45.23 8.12
CA GLY A 16 -34.15 45.28 6.66
C GLY A 16 -33.40 44.24 5.81
N ALA A 17 -34.18 43.52 5.01
CA ALA A 17 -33.84 42.80 3.76
C ALA A 17 -33.34 41.34 3.82
N SER A 18 -34.33 40.45 3.87
CA SER A 18 -34.57 39.29 2.99
C SER A 18 -33.44 38.28 2.72
N GLY A 19 -33.64 37.09 3.29
CA GLY A 19 -33.30 35.81 2.66
C GLY A 19 -32.09 35.11 3.23
N ASN A 20 -32.18 34.56 4.44
CA ASN A 20 -31.20 33.58 4.90
C ASN A 20 -31.86 32.46 5.71
N ARG A 21 -31.51 31.21 5.38
CA ARG A 21 -31.89 30.03 6.16
C ARG A 21 -31.18 30.09 7.51
N ASN A 22 -31.84 30.59 8.54
CA ASN A 22 -31.40 30.42 9.93
C ASN A 22 -31.64 28.95 10.32
N GLY A 23 -30.70 28.08 10.04
CA GLY A 23 -30.46 26.93 10.92
C GLY A 23 -29.68 27.47 12.10
N GLU A 24 -30.35 27.75 13.21
CA GLU A 24 -29.65 28.02 14.47
C GLU A 24 -28.87 26.77 14.84
N TYR A 25 -27.55 26.81 14.65
CA TYR A 25 -26.64 25.75 15.10
C TYR A 25 -26.61 25.79 16.64
N GLY A 26 -27.39 24.92 17.25
CA GLY A 26 -27.59 24.83 18.69
C GLY A 26 -26.85 23.65 19.32
N ALA A 27 -26.96 23.51 20.65
CA ALA A 27 -26.39 22.37 21.36
C ALA A 27 -26.95 21.02 20.87
N ASP A 28 -28.21 21.00 20.41
CA ASP A 28 -28.90 19.81 19.93
C ASP A 28 -28.41 19.32 18.55
N ASP A 29 -27.69 20.16 17.80
CA ASP A 29 -27.03 19.77 16.55
C ASP A 29 -25.72 18.99 16.79
N ILE A 30 -25.23 18.97 18.03
CA ILE A 30 -24.06 18.17 18.44
C ILE A 30 -24.48 16.72 18.60
N GLN A 31 -24.27 15.92 17.56
CA GLN A 31 -24.51 14.47 17.62
C GLN A 31 -23.30 13.75 18.23
N VAL A 32 -23.54 13.06 19.35
CA VAL A 32 -22.57 12.12 19.93
C VAL A 32 -22.83 10.74 19.32
N LEU A 33 -21.81 10.19 18.65
CA LEU A 33 -21.85 8.82 18.16
C LEU A 33 -21.21 7.91 19.19
N GLU A 34 -22.01 7.05 19.82
CA GLU A 34 -21.53 6.14 20.86
C GLU A 34 -21.13 4.77 20.27
N GLY A 35 -20.10 4.16 20.87
CA GLY A 35 -19.70 2.78 20.60
C GLY A 35 -19.42 2.48 19.12
N LEU A 36 -19.97 1.36 18.63
CA LEU A 36 -19.72 0.86 17.28
C LEU A 36 -20.42 1.66 16.18
N VAL A 37 -21.45 2.45 16.52
CA VAL A 37 -22.14 3.32 15.55
C VAL A 37 -21.17 4.35 14.96
N ALA A 38 -20.24 4.86 15.78
CA ALA A 38 -19.19 5.78 15.33
C ALA A 38 -18.29 5.15 14.26
N VAL A 39 -17.93 3.86 14.43
CA VAL A 39 -17.11 3.11 13.47
C VAL A 39 -17.83 2.99 12.15
N ARG A 40 -19.11 2.60 12.17
CA ARG A 40 -19.89 2.35 10.97
C ARG A 40 -20.24 3.61 10.17
N LYS A 41 -20.40 4.77 10.83
CA LYS A 41 -20.59 6.05 10.15
C LYS A 41 -19.30 6.61 9.52
N ARG A 42 -18.13 6.21 10.02
CA ARG A 42 -16.81 6.68 9.56
C ARG A 42 -15.81 5.53 9.41
N PRO A 43 -16.10 4.51 8.58
CA PRO A 43 -15.29 3.29 8.49
C PRO A 43 -13.86 3.57 8.01
N GLY A 44 -13.67 4.53 7.11
CA GLY A 44 -12.34 4.90 6.60
C GLY A 44 -11.34 5.34 7.68
N MET A 45 -11.81 5.85 8.83
CA MET A 45 -10.91 6.20 9.94
C MET A 45 -10.31 4.97 10.64
N TYR A 46 -10.98 3.82 10.55
CA TYR A 46 -10.60 2.59 11.26
C TYR A 46 -9.95 1.56 10.33
N ILE A 47 -10.44 1.45 9.09
CA ILE A 47 -10.00 0.45 8.10
C ILE A 47 -9.39 1.07 6.84
N GLY A 48 -9.15 2.38 6.82
CA GLY A 48 -8.54 3.12 5.73
C GLY A 48 -9.48 3.43 4.56
N SER A 49 -10.22 2.44 4.06
CA SER A 49 -11.16 2.59 2.94
C SER A 49 -12.38 1.68 3.09
N THR A 50 -13.43 1.93 2.32
CA THR A 50 -14.55 0.98 2.13
C THR A 50 -14.43 0.23 0.79
N SER A 51 -13.22 0.17 0.22
CA SER A 51 -12.94 -0.60 -1.00
C SER A 51 -12.46 -2.02 -0.65
N SER A 52 -11.99 -2.76 -1.66
CA SER A 52 -11.40 -4.09 -1.45
C SER A 52 -10.30 -4.09 -0.39
N SER A 53 -9.46 -3.04 -0.30
CA SER A 53 -8.40 -2.99 0.71
C SER A 53 -8.93 -2.96 2.14
N GLY A 54 -9.96 -2.16 2.42
CA GLY A 54 -10.63 -2.15 3.72
C GLY A 54 -11.34 -3.47 4.06
N LEU A 55 -11.89 -4.14 3.06
CA LEU A 55 -12.51 -5.47 3.25
C LEU A 55 -11.49 -6.53 3.70
N HIS A 56 -10.31 -6.55 3.06
CA HIS A 56 -9.22 -7.44 3.49
C HIS A 56 -8.70 -7.07 4.89
N HIS A 57 -8.69 -5.78 5.22
CA HIS A 57 -8.29 -5.29 6.54
C HIS A 57 -9.11 -5.91 7.68
N LEU A 58 -10.40 -6.17 7.48
CA LEU A 58 -11.22 -6.89 8.47
C LEU A 58 -10.70 -8.29 8.77
N VAL A 59 -10.22 -8.99 7.73
CA VAL A 59 -9.64 -10.33 7.86
C VAL A 59 -8.29 -10.24 8.57
N TRP A 60 -7.46 -9.25 8.22
CA TRP A 60 -6.15 -9.02 8.86
C TRP A 60 -6.26 -8.81 10.36
N GLU A 61 -7.22 -8.03 10.83
CA GLU A 61 -7.40 -7.80 12.28
C GLU A 61 -7.69 -9.09 13.05
N ILE A 62 -8.40 -10.05 12.45
CA ILE A 62 -8.68 -11.34 13.09
C ILE A 62 -7.47 -12.28 12.97
N VAL A 63 -6.81 -12.31 11.81
CA VAL A 63 -5.59 -13.12 11.59
C VAL A 63 -4.46 -12.66 12.49
N ASP A 64 -4.23 -11.35 12.64
CA ASP A 64 -3.19 -10.79 13.49
C ASP A 64 -3.41 -11.18 14.97
N ASN A 65 -4.66 -11.21 15.43
CA ASN A 65 -4.99 -11.73 16.77
C ASN A 65 -4.63 -13.21 16.93
N ALA A 66 -4.81 -14.03 15.89
CA ALA A 66 -4.41 -15.43 15.89
C ALA A 66 -2.88 -15.60 15.81
N VAL A 67 -2.17 -14.73 15.09
CA VAL A 67 -0.70 -14.68 15.04
C VAL A 67 -0.14 -14.27 16.40
N ASP A 68 -0.77 -13.36 17.13
CA ASP A 68 -0.35 -12.99 18.48
C ASP A 68 -0.39 -14.19 19.45
N GLU A 69 -1.32 -15.15 19.27
CA GLU A 69 -1.30 -16.42 20.01
C GLU A 69 -0.09 -17.30 19.65
N HIS A 70 0.38 -17.25 18.40
CA HIS A 70 1.58 -17.96 17.97
C HIS A 70 2.85 -17.31 18.54
N LEU A 71 2.93 -15.97 18.51
CA LEU A 71 4.02 -15.22 19.15
C LEU A 71 4.09 -15.50 20.65
N ALA A 72 2.94 -15.70 21.30
CA ALA A 72 2.84 -16.14 22.69
C ALA A 72 3.13 -17.65 22.91
N ARG A 73 3.47 -18.40 21.85
CA ARG A 73 3.80 -19.84 21.85
C ARG A 73 2.64 -20.80 22.17
N PHE A 74 1.40 -20.37 21.96
CA PHE A 74 0.21 -21.20 22.19
C PHE A 74 -0.49 -21.67 20.92
N CYS A 75 -0.29 -20.99 19.79
CA CYS A 75 -0.88 -21.36 18.50
C CYS A 75 0.19 -21.96 17.57
N SER A 76 -0.17 -23.00 16.84
CA SER A 76 0.66 -23.65 15.81
C SER A 76 -0.02 -23.74 14.45
N GLN A 77 -1.33 -23.46 14.37
CA GLN A 77 -2.11 -23.57 13.15
C GLN A 77 -3.17 -22.47 13.08
N ILE A 78 -3.27 -21.82 11.91
CA ILE A 78 -4.31 -20.87 11.55
C ILE A 78 -4.96 -21.33 10.24
N ASP A 79 -6.28 -21.47 10.25
CA ASP A 79 -7.07 -21.82 9.07
C ASP A 79 -7.96 -20.61 8.68
N VAL A 80 -7.85 -20.16 7.43
CA VAL A 80 -8.70 -19.11 6.84
C VAL A 80 -9.55 -19.74 5.75
N THR A 81 -10.86 -19.50 5.78
CA THR A 81 -11.80 -20.03 4.79
C THR A 81 -12.69 -18.93 4.25
N ILE A 82 -12.74 -18.78 2.93
CA ILE A 82 -13.69 -17.93 2.21
C ILE A 82 -14.86 -18.81 1.79
N HIS A 83 -16.07 -18.46 2.22
CA HIS A 83 -17.28 -19.22 1.95
C HIS A 83 -18.02 -18.74 0.69
N LYS A 84 -18.92 -19.58 0.17
CA LYS A 84 -19.74 -19.28 -1.03
C LYS A 84 -20.64 -18.05 -0.86
N ASP A 85 -21.04 -17.73 0.36
CA ASP A 85 -21.86 -16.56 0.70
C ASP A 85 -21.04 -15.29 0.97
N GLN A 86 -19.74 -15.30 0.64
CA GLN A 86 -18.76 -14.23 0.90
C GLN A 86 -18.47 -13.99 2.39
N SER A 87 -18.92 -14.85 3.29
CA SER A 87 -18.45 -14.84 4.68
C SER A 87 -17.04 -15.42 4.79
N VAL A 88 -16.32 -15.04 5.86
CA VAL A 88 -14.96 -15.50 6.14
C VAL A 88 -14.92 -16.15 7.50
N THR A 89 -14.25 -17.29 7.58
CA THR A 89 -13.87 -17.92 8.84
C THR A 89 -12.37 -17.80 9.05
N VAL A 90 -11.94 -17.36 10.23
CA VAL A 90 -10.57 -17.49 10.73
C VAL A 90 -10.60 -18.36 11.98
N ARG A 91 -9.77 -19.40 12.02
CA ARG A 91 -9.67 -20.32 13.15
C ARG A 91 -8.22 -20.49 13.58
N ASP A 92 -7.97 -20.37 14.87
CA ASP A 92 -6.68 -20.69 15.49
C ASP A 92 -6.81 -21.88 16.44
N ASN A 93 -5.68 -22.49 16.79
CA ASN A 93 -5.58 -23.50 17.84
C ASN A 93 -4.86 -23.00 19.11
N GLY A 94 -4.92 -21.69 19.38
CA GLY A 94 -4.33 -21.04 20.54
C GLY A 94 -5.08 -21.32 21.84
N ARG A 95 -5.00 -20.39 22.81
CA ARG A 95 -5.63 -20.55 24.13
C ARG A 95 -7.15 -20.36 24.12
N GLY A 96 -7.68 -19.66 23.12
CA GLY A 96 -9.08 -19.20 23.10
C GLY A 96 -9.29 -17.94 23.95
N ILE A 97 -10.15 -17.03 23.48
CA ILE A 97 -10.54 -15.81 24.20
C ILE A 97 -11.09 -16.19 25.60
N PRO A 98 -10.75 -15.46 26.68
CA PRO A 98 -11.34 -15.72 28.00
C PRO A 98 -12.87 -15.67 27.95
N THR A 99 -13.54 -16.63 28.58
CA THR A 99 -15.02 -16.76 28.55
C THR A 99 -15.70 -16.29 29.84
N GLY A 100 -14.91 -15.99 30.88
CA GLY A 100 -15.43 -15.50 32.16
C GLY A 100 -16.08 -14.12 32.08
N MET A 101 -16.84 -13.77 33.12
CA MET A 101 -17.43 -12.44 33.26
C MET A 101 -16.35 -11.37 33.44
N HIS A 102 -16.45 -10.31 32.65
CA HIS A 102 -15.60 -9.13 32.78
C HIS A 102 -16.10 -8.24 33.94
N LYS A 103 -15.26 -7.30 34.41
CA LYS A 103 -15.60 -6.34 35.48
C LYS A 103 -16.82 -5.47 35.16
N THR A 104 -17.17 -5.33 33.89
CA THR A 104 -18.36 -4.62 33.41
C THR A 104 -19.66 -5.42 33.53
N GLY A 105 -19.60 -6.68 34.01
CA GLY A 105 -20.78 -7.51 34.25
C GLY A 105 -21.27 -8.32 33.04
N VAL A 106 -20.58 -8.25 31.90
CA VAL A 106 -20.87 -9.05 30.70
C VAL A 106 -19.72 -10.02 30.39
N PRO A 107 -19.96 -11.11 29.63
CA PRO A 107 -18.90 -12.03 29.25
C PRO A 107 -17.76 -11.33 28.51
N THR A 108 -16.52 -11.74 28.78
CA THR A 108 -15.33 -11.14 28.15
C THR A 108 -15.37 -11.15 26.61
N PRO A 109 -15.88 -12.20 25.92
CA PRO A 109 -16.01 -12.17 24.46
C PRO A 109 -16.90 -11.02 23.98
N GLN A 110 -18.00 -10.75 24.68
CA GLN A 110 -18.87 -9.61 24.38
C GLN A 110 -18.10 -8.30 24.47
N VAL A 111 -17.33 -8.09 25.53
CA VAL A 111 -16.51 -6.87 25.68
C VAL A 111 -15.55 -6.69 24.51
N VAL A 112 -14.86 -7.75 24.11
CA VAL A 112 -13.87 -7.73 23.00
C VAL A 112 -14.52 -7.33 21.66
N TYR A 113 -15.76 -7.74 21.41
CA TYR A 113 -16.44 -7.47 20.14
C TYR A 113 -17.36 -6.23 20.17
N THR A 114 -17.73 -5.69 21.34
CA THR A 114 -18.65 -4.54 21.43
C THR A 114 -18.03 -3.26 21.99
N VAL A 115 -16.86 -3.33 22.62
CA VAL A 115 -16.22 -2.18 23.27
C VAL A 115 -14.92 -1.84 22.56
N LEU A 116 -14.81 -0.62 22.04
CA LEU A 116 -13.55 -0.11 21.47
C LEU A 116 -12.48 0.02 22.57
N HIS A 117 -11.23 -0.24 22.19
CA HIS A 117 -10.07 -0.18 23.08
C HIS A 117 -10.15 -1.17 24.26
N ALA A 118 -10.81 -2.31 24.06
CA ALA A 118 -10.89 -3.38 25.04
C ALA A 118 -10.03 -4.59 24.61
N GLY A 119 -9.09 -4.99 25.46
CA GLY A 119 -8.26 -6.16 25.19
C GLY A 119 -7.21 -6.43 26.27
N GLY A 120 -6.69 -7.65 26.30
CA GLY A 120 -5.62 -8.06 27.22
C GLY A 120 -4.22 -7.55 26.85
N LYS A 121 -4.13 -6.71 25.80
CA LYS A 121 -2.88 -6.28 25.16
C LYS A 121 -2.32 -4.95 25.70
N PHE A 122 -3.03 -4.29 26.62
CA PHE A 122 -2.66 -2.98 27.20
C PHE A 122 -1.87 -3.06 28.52
N GLY A 123 -0.90 -3.99 28.64
CA GLY A 123 -0.04 -4.09 29.83
C GLY A 123 -0.30 -5.27 30.77
N GLY A 124 -1.00 -6.31 30.30
CA GLY A 124 -1.12 -7.59 31.04
C GLY A 124 0.00 -8.58 30.68
N ALA A 125 0.34 -9.50 31.58
CA ALA A 125 1.34 -10.56 31.37
C ALA A 125 1.00 -11.59 30.25
N GLY A 126 -0.13 -11.43 29.57
CA GLY A 126 -0.68 -12.40 28.61
C GLY A 126 -0.03 -12.39 27.22
N TYR A 127 0.52 -11.25 26.79
CA TYR A 127 1.24 -11.07 25.51
C TYR A 127 2.44 -10.14 25.72
N LYS A 128 3.66 -10.65 25.60
CA LYS A 128 4.89 -9.83 25.71
C LYS A 128 5.25 -9.13 24.39
N LYS A 129 5.06 -9.79 23.25
CA LYS A 129 5.34 -9.26 21.90
C LYS A 129 4.07 -9.44 21.07
N SER A 130 3.44 -8.35 20.63
CA SER A 130 2.11 -8.36 19.99
C SER A 130 1.98 -7.24 18.97
N GLY A 131 1.35 -7.51 17.83
CA GLY A 131 1.03 -6.50 16.81
C GLY A 131 -0.25 -5.72 17.11
N GLY A 132 -1.20 -6.32 17.83
CA GLY A 132 -2.51 -5.73 18.15
C GLY A 132 -2.50 -4.75 19.32
N LEU A 133 -2.04 -3.50 19.13
CA LEU A 133 -1.85 -2.56 20.26
C LEU A 133 -3.06 -1.70 20.60
N HIS A 134 -4.03 -1.56 19.69
CA HIS A 134 -5.11 -0.57 19.83
C HIS A 134 -6.40 -1.12 20.44
N GLY A 135 -6.56 -2.45 20.51
CA GLY A 135 -7.75 -3.10 21.06
C GLY A 135 -9.07 -2.76 20.35
N VAL A 136 -9.02 -2.43 19.05
CA VAL A 136 -10.21 -2.05 18.25
C VAL A 136 -10.53 -3.03 17.13
N GLY A 137 -9.59 -3.86 16.68
CA GLY A 137 -9.73 -4.69 15.49
C GLY A 137 -10.97 -5.58 15.48
N ALA A 138 -11.12 -6.43 16.49
CA ALA A 138 -12.26 -7.36 16.59
C ALA A 138 -13.62 -6.63 16.65
N SER A 139 -13.70 -5.54 17.42
CA SER A 139 -14.90 -4.71 17.51
C SER A 139 -15.23 -3.97 16.22
N VAL A 140 -14.21 -3.52 15.46
CA VAL A 140 -14.40 -2.90 14.14
C VAL A 140 -14.89 -3.94 13.13
N THR A 141 -14.31 -5.15 13.13
CA THR A 141 -14.81 -6.25 12.30
C THR A 141 -16.26 -6.58 12.59
N ASN A 142 -16.66 -6.60 13.87
CA ASN A 142 -18.06 -6.77 14.26
C ASN A 142 -18.96 -5.62 13.76
N ALA A 143 -18.54 -4.38 13.97
CA ALA A 143 -19.30 -3.19 13.58
C ALA A 143 -19.56 -3.09 12.06
N LEU A 144 -18.64 -3.60 11.25
CA LEU A 144 -18.69 -3.54 9.78
C LEU A 144 -19.20 -4.85 9.14
N SER A 145 -19.70 -5.78 9.96
CA SER A 145 -20.32 -7.02 9.52
C SER A 145 -21.85 -6.98 9.64
N GLU A 146 -22.52 -7.67 8.72
CA GLU A 146 -23.96 -7.97 8.81
C GLU A 146 -24.21 -8.86 10.03
N TRP A 147 -23.37 -9.88 10.20
CA TRP A 147 -23.33 -10.74 11.37
C TRP A 147 -21.92 -11.25 11.64
N LEU A 148 -21.64 -11.54 12.91
CA LEU A 148 -20.41 -12.16 13.38
C LEU A 148 -20.74 -13.27 14.39
N VAL A 149 -20.07 -14.41 14.26
CA VAL A 149 -20.17 -15.54 15.18
C VAL A 149 -18.77 -15.86 15.70
N VAL A 150 -18.64 -15.91 17.03
CA VAL A 150 -17.42 -16.39 17.68
C VAL A 150 -17.71 -17.71 18.39
N GLU A 151 -16.88 -18.71 18.11
CA GLU A 151 -16.85 -20.00 18.80
C GLU A 151 -15.51 -20.15 19.52
N ILE A 152 -15.56 -20.38 20.84
CA ILE A 152 -14.38 -20.43 21.71
C ILE A 152 -14.26 -21.83 22.30
N TYR A 153 -13.09 -22.42 22.10
CA TYR A 153 -12.71 -23.72 22.65
C TYR A 153 -11.76 -23.47 23.81
N ARG A 154 -12.26 -23.54 25.04
CA ARG A 154 -11.48 -23.21 26.24
C ARG A 154 -12.02 -23.93 27.48
N ASP A 155 -11.13 -24.31 28.38
CA ASP A 155 -11.47 -24.93 29.67
C ASP A 155 -12.38 -26.16 29.54
N GLY A 156 -12.15 -26.97 28.49
CA GLY A 156 -12.92 -28.19 28.21
C GLY A 156 -14.30 -27.97 27.58
N HIS A 157 -14.64 -26.72 27.21
CA HIS A 157 -15.98 -26.34 26.75
C HIS A 157 -15.95 -25.60 25.41
N ILE A 158 -17.05 -25.74 24.67
CA ILE A 158 -17.32 -24.96 23.45
C ILE A 158 -18.32 -23.87 23.83
N HIS A 159 -17.93 -22.61 23.67
CA HIS A 159 -18.81 -21.46 23.85
C HIS A 159 -19.09 -20.82 22.49
N ARG A 160 -20.30 -20.28 22.30
CA ARG A 160 -20.69 -19.56 21.09
C ARG A 160 -21.41 -18.28 21.45
N GLN A 161 -21.10 -17.21 20.72
CA GLN A 161 -21.84 -15.96 20.79
C GLN A 161 -22.02 -15.40 19.37
N ARG A 162 -23.20 -14.85 19.11
CA ARG A 162 -23.55 -14.22 17.82
C ARG A 162 -23.86 -12.74 18.02
N PHE A 163 -23.39 -11.94 17.08
CA PHE A 163 -23.61 -10.51 16.98
C PHE A 163 -24.21 -10.19 15.61
N GLU A 164 -25.09 -9.20 15.55
CA GLU A 164 -25.72 -8.77 14.31
C GLU A 164 -25.82 -7.25 14.23
N SER A 165 -26.07 -6.79 13.02
CA SER A 165 -26.22 -5.40 12.65
C SER A 165 -27.56 -5.23 11.93
N TRP A 166 -28.47 -4.46 12.48
CA TRP A 166 -29.83 -4.29 11.92
C TRP A 166 -30.34 -2.85 12.06
N MET A 167 -31.47 -2.55 11.41
CA MET A 167 -32.16 -1.27 11.53
C MET A 167 -33.59 -1.51 11.98
N GLU A 168 -34.06 -0.71 12.92
CA GLU A 168 -35.47 -0.64 13.30
C GLU A 168 -36.30 0.09 12.24
N GLU A 169 -37.62 -0.10 12.26
CA GLU A 169 -38.55 0.57 11.34
C GLU A 169 -38.53 2.11 11.46
N ASN A 170 -38.17 2.63 12.64
CA ASN A 170 -38.03 4.06 12.91
C ASN A 170 -36.71 4.67 12.36
N GLY A 171 -35.83 3.85 11.77
CA GLY A 171 -34.53 4.26 11.24
C GLY A 171 -33.37 4.21 12.23
N THR A 172 -33.57 3.71 13.45
CA THR A 172 -32.49 3.51 14.45
C THR A 172 -31.61 2.33 14.03
N GLU A 173 -30.30 2.57 13.96
CA GLU A 173 -29.31 1.58 13.54
C GLU A 173 -28.66 0.91 14.77
N HIS A 174 -28.74 -0.42 14.83
CA HIS A 174 -28.07 -1.26 15.80
C HIS A 174 -26.84 -1.89 15.14
N VAL A 175 -25.68 -1.74 15.77
CA VAL A 175 -24.38 -2.06 15.14
C VAL A 175 -23.62 -3.06 15.98
N GLY A 176 -23.47 -4.29 15.46
CA GLY A 176 -22.67 -5.35 16.08
C GLY A 176 -23.16 -5.76 17.48
N GLU A 177 -24.47 -5.68 17.74
CA GLU A 177 -25.05 -5.99 19.05
C GLU A 177 -25.18 -7.51 19.25
N PRO A 178 -25.00 -8.01 20.49
CA PRO A 178 -25.14 -9.43 20.79
C PRO A 178 -26.61 -9.86 20.69
N VAL A 179 -26.91 -10.78 19.76
CA VAL A 179 -28.26 -11.37 19.61
C VAL A 179 -28.44 -12.63 20.45
N THR A 180 -27.33 -13.19 20.95
CA THR A 180 -27.32 -14.29 21.92
C THR A 180 -26.48 -13.92 23.13
N GLY A 181 -26.74 -14.57 24.27
CA GLY A 181 -25.75 -14.66 25.34
C GLY A 181 -24.54 -15.50 24.93
N LEU A 182 -23.59 -15.69 25.84
CA LEU A 182 -22.49 -16.65 25.67
C LEU A 182 -23.01 -18.06 25.96
N GLU A 183 -23.40 -18.78 24.91
CA GLU A 183 -23.99 -20.11 24.99
C GLU A 183 -22.92 -21.18 25.13
N ARG A 184 -23.11 -22.17 25.99
CA ARG A 184 -22.26 -23.36 26.05
C ARG A 184 -22.85 -24.46 25.19
N LEU A 185 -22.20 -24.78 24.07
CA LEU A 185 -22.67 -25.78 23.09
C LEU A 185 -22.33 -27.22 23.48
N GLY A 186 -21.27 -27.42 24.27
CA GLY A 186 -20.85 -28.76 24.66
C GLY A 186 -19.45 -28.81 25.27
N ASN A 187 -18.91 -30.03 25.36
CA ASN A 187 -17.55 -30.29 25.84
C ASN A 187 -16.60 -30.55 24.66
N THR A 188 -15.32 -30.25 24.85
CA THR A 188 -14.28 -30.43 23.83
C THR A 188 -12.91 -30.63 24.48
N ASN A 189 -12.01 -31.33 23.79
CA ASN A 189 -10.59 -31.41 24.15
C ASN A 189 -9.73 -30.46 23.32
N LYS A 190 -10.33 -29.70 22.41
CA LYS A 190 -9.65 -28.70 21.57
C LYS A 190 -9.52 -27.38 22.32
N THR A 191 -8.56 -26.57 21.90
CA THR A 191 -8.42 -25.16 22.30
C THR A 191 -8.40 -24.26 21.07
N GLY A 192 -8.66 -22.97 21.27
CA GLY A 192 -8.55 -21.92 20.24
C GLY A 192 -9.82 -21.12 20.05
N THR A 193 -9.80 -20.24 19.05
CA THR A 193 -10.95 -19.42 18.67
C THR A 193 -11.29 -19.66 17.20
N LYS A 194 -12.57 -19.65 16.87
CA LYS A 194 -13.07 -19.60 15.50
C LYS A 194 -14.00 -18.40 15.38
N VAL A 195 -13.68 -17.51 14.46
CA VAL A 195 -14.45 -16.29 14.18
C VAL A 195 -14.96 -16.41 12.76
N THR A 196 -16.27 -16.37 12.58
CA THR A 196 -16.91 -16.34 11.26
C THR A 196 -17.71 -15.05 11.14
N PHE A 197 -17.47 -14.26 10.10
CA PHE A 197 -18.19 -13.00 9.89
C PHE A 197 -18.53 -12.78 8.43
N LYS A 198 -19.61 -12.05 8.19
CA LYS A 198 -20.04 -11.63 6.86
C LYS A 198 -20.01 -10.11 6.76
N PRO A 199 -19.10 -9.52 5.96
CA PRO A 199 -19.02 -8.08 5.77
C PRO A 199 -20.35 -7.48 5.26
N ASP A 200 -20.73 -6.31 5.76
CA ASP A 200 -22.01 -5.70 5.41
C ASP A 200 -21.97 -4.97 4.05
N ALA A 201 -22.79 -5.41 3.11
CA ALA A 201 -22.91 -4.80 1.78
C ALA A 201 -23.43 -3.33 1.81
N LYS A 202 -24.04 -2.90 2.91
CA LYS A 202 -24.42 -1.49 3.15
C LYS A 202 -23.21 -0.59 3.44
N VAL A 203 -22.10 -1.16 3.90
CA VAL A 203 -20.85 -0.43 4.14
C VAL A 203 -19.92 -0.55 2.94
N PHE A 204 -19.80 -1.77 2.39
CA PHE A 204 -18.93 -2.07 1.26
C PHE A 204 -19.72 -2.04 -0.06
N HIS A 205 -19.87 -0.85 -0.63
CA HIS A 205 -20.64 -0.63 -1.85
C HIS A 205 -19.94 -1.18 -3.11
N GLY A 206 -20.72 -1.59 -4.11
CA GLY A 206 -20.19 -1.92 -5.45
C GLY A 206 -19.76 -3.38 -5.65
N ASN A 207 -20.40 -4.34 -4.99
CA ASN A 207 -20.10 -5.78 -5.11
C ASN A 207 -18.61 -6.12 -4.93
N ILE A 208 -18.00 -5.53 -3.91
CA ILE A 208 -16.60 -5.78 -3.60
C ILE A 208 -16.45 -7.20 -3.07
N HIS A 209 -15.47 -7.93 -3.60
CA HIS A 209 -15.15 -9.30 -3.19
C HIS A 209 -13.76 -9.40 -2.56
N LEU A 210 -13.60 -10.38 -1.68
CA LEU A 210 -12.30 -10.79 -1.18
C LEU A 210 -11.52 -11.47 -2.30
N SER A 211 -10.26 -11.06 -2.45
CA SER A 211 -9.31 -11.64 -3.39
C SER A 211 -8.56 -12.76 -2.69
N TYR A 212 -8.67 -13.96 -3.24
CA TYR A 212 -7.90 -15.11 -2.77
C TYR A 212 -6.41 -14.82 -2.82
N ASP A 213 -5.91 -14.27 -3.92
CA ASP A 213 -4.46 -14.09 -4.11
C ASP A 213 -3.88 -13.05 -3.14
N ASN A 214 -4.63 -11.99 -2.83
CA ASN A 214 -4.21 -11.05 -1.78
C ASN A 214 -4.17 -11.71 -0.40
N LEU A 215 -5.14 -12.59 -0.09
CA LEU A 215 -5.16 -13.40 1.13
C LEU A 215 -3.97 -14.37 1.18
N ALA A 216 -3.76 -15.13 0.12
CA ALA A 216 -2.72 -16.14 -0.02
C ALA A 216 -1.33 -15.53 0.18
N GLU A 217 -1.03 -14.44 -0.54
CA GLU A 217 0.26 -13.74 -0.46
C GLU A 217 0.55 -13.29 0.98
N ARG A 218 -0.40 -12.63 1.65
CA ARG A 218 -0.20 -12.13 3.02
C ARG A 218 -0.08 -13.25 4.04
N LEU A 219 -0.88 -14.31 3.92
CA LEU A 219 -0.83 -15.47 4.81
C LEU A 219 0.49 -16.23 4.63
N GLN A 220 1.02 -16.27 3.41
CA GLN A 220 2.34 -16.82 3.11
C GLN A 220 3.46 -16.01 3.79
N GLU A 221 3.42 -14.67 3.71
CA GLU A 221 4.36 -13.80 4.45
C GLU A 221 4.32 -14.06 5.95
N ILE A 222 3.12 -14.15 6.53
CA ILE A 222 2.93 -14.45 7.95
C ILE A 222 3.59 -15.80 8.29
N ALA A 223 3.40 -16.82 7.46
CA ALA A 223 4.03 -18.12 7.66
C ALA A 223 5.56 -18.06 7.56
N PHE A 224 6.13 -17.24 6.66
CA PHE A 224 7.58 -17.03 6.60
C PHE A 224 8.13 -16.37 7.86
N LEU A 225 7.46 -15.33 8.36
CA LEU A 225 7.93 -14.55 9.52
C LEU A 225 7.75 -15.29 10.86
N ASN A 226 6.95 -16.36 10.86
CA ASN A 226 6.58 -17.13 12.04
C ASN A 226 6.94 -18.61 11.82
N SER A 227 8.24 -18.92 11.95
CA SER A 227 8.78 -20.26 11.71
C SER A 227 7.99 -21.35 12.46
N GLY A 228 7.54 -22.36 11.71
CA GLY A 228 6.76 -23.48 12.23
C GLY A 228 5.26 -23.20 12.39
N LEU A 229 4.77 -22.00 12.12
CA LEU A 229 3.34 -21.72 12.01
C LEU A 229 2.79 -22.33 10.71
N LYS A 230 1.76 -23.17 10.82
CA LYS A 230 1.01 -23.66 9.68
C LYS A 230 -0.16 -22.72 9.39
N VAL A 231 -0.24 -22.21 8.18
CA VAL A 231 -1.35 -21.35 7.74
C VAL A 231 -2.01 -21.97 6.52
N THR A 232 -3.32 -22.24 6.59
CA THR A 232 -4.09 -22.79 5.47
C THR A 232 -5.11 -21.75 5.01
N LEU A 233 -5.20 -21.54 3.69
CA LEU A 233 -6.23 -20.72 3.05
C LEU A 233 -7.06 -21.60 2.12
N LYS A 234 -8.38 -21.57 2.29
CA LYS A 234 -9.33 -22.30 1.45
C LYS A 234 -10.37 -21.35 0.88
N ASP A 235 -10.66 -21.46 -0.41
CA ASP A 235 -11.74 -20.74 -1.08
C ASP A 235 -12.81 -21.71 -1.58
N GLU A 236 -13.95 -21.74 -0.91
CA GLU A 236 -15.06 -22.62 -1.28
C GLU A 236 -15.85 -22.11 -2.50
N ARG A 237 -15.54 -20.91 -3.01
CA ARG A 237 -16.12 -20.39 -4.26
C ARG A 237 -15.49 -21.06 -5.48
N THR A 238 -14.20 -21.38 -5.40
CA THR A 238 -13.39 -21.92 -6.50
C THR A 238 -12.79 -23.30 -6.20
N ASP A 239 -13.01 -23.83 -4.99
CA ASP A 239 -12.39 -25.06 -4.45
C ASP A 239 -10.85 -25.03 -4.46
N LYS A 240 -10.25 -23.82 -4.44
CA LYS A 240 -8.79 -23.61 -4.33
C LYS A 240 -8.35 -23.67 -2.87
N GLU A 241 -7.21 -24.32 -2.60
CA GLU A 241 -6.64 -24.44 -1.26
C GLU A 241 -5.12 -24.38 -1.29
N ASP A 242 -4.52 -23.54 -0.44
CA ASP A 242 -3.09 -23.44 -0.23
C ASP A 242 -2.74 -23.62 1.24
N THR A 243 -1.59 -24.24 1.50
CA THR A 243 -1.04 -24.41 2.85
C THR A 243 0.40 -23.93 2.87
N PHE A 244 0.69 -23.03 3.81
CA PHE A 244 2.00 -22.41 4.02
C PHE A 244 2.57 -22.86 5.36
N CYS A 245 3.81 -23.34 5.35
CA CYS A 245 4.55 -23.68 6.56
C CYS A 245 6.05 -23.64 6.25
N TYR A 246 6.77 -22.76 6.92
CA TYR A 246 8.19 -22.50 6.64
C TYR A 246 9.02 -22.66 7.91
N GLY A 247 10.21 -23.24 7.77
CA GLY A 247 11.14 -23.49 8.87
C GLY A 247 12.21 -22.41 8.99
N GLY A 248 12.71 -21.93 7.86
CA GLY A 248 13.87 -21.04 7.77
C GLY A 248 13.64 -19.56 8.03
N GLY A 249 12.41 -19.14 8.37
CA GLY A 249 12.15 -17.76 8.79
C GLY A 249 12.40 -16.72 7.69
N ALA A 250 13.04 -15.61 8.06
CA ALA A 250 13.43 -14.56 7.13
C ALA A 250 14.36 -15.04 6.02
N SER A 251 15.17 -16.08 6.26
CA SER A 251 16.11 -16.60 5.26
C SER A 251 15.41 -17.25 4.07
N GLU A 252 14.38 -18.07 4.31
CA GLU A 252 13.55 -18.64 3.25
C GLU A 252 12.74 -17.56 2.53
N PHE A 253 12.30 -16.54 3.27
CA PHE A 253 11.58 -15.42 2.67
C PHE A 253 12.46 -14.65 1.67
N VAL A 254 13.72 -14.36 2.02
CA VAL A 254 14.66 -13.72 1.09
C VAL A 254 14.91 -14.59 -0.15
N ARG A 255 15.04 -15.92 0.01
CA ARG A 255 15.17 -16.85 -1.13
C ARG A 255 13.95 -16.77 -2.04
N PHE A 256 12.76 -16.78 -1.45
CA PHE A 256 11.50 -16.65 -2.16
C PHE A 256 11.38 -15.32 -2.92
N LEU A 257 11.79 -14.21 -2.32
CA LEU A 257 11.77 -12.89 -2.97
C LEU A 257 12.81 -12.75 -4.09
N ASN A 258 13.89 -13.53 -4.04
CA ASN A 258 14.87 -13.62 -5.11
C ASN A 258 14.57 -14.73 -6.13
N GLU A 259 13.43 -15.43 -6.02
CA GLU A 259 13.00 -16.37 -7.06
C GLU A 259 12.94 -15.64 -8.40
N GLY A 260 13.61 -16.23 -9.40
CA GLY A 260 13.66 -15.62 -10.71
C GLY A 260 14.77 -14.59 -10.91
N LYS A 261 15.59 -14.26 -9.91
CA LYS A 261 16.79 -13.40 -10.06
C LYS A 261 18.09 -14.19 -10.11
N SER A 262 19.20 -13.58 -10.51
CA SER A 262 20.53 -14.20 -10.35
C SER A 262 21.15 -13.68 -9.06
N VAL A 263 21.44 -14.58 -8.13
CA VAL A 263 21.99 -14.22 -6.82
C VAL A 263 23.52 -14.17 -6.85
N LEU A 264 24.10 -13.25 -6.06
CA LEU A 264 25.55 -13.05 -5.98
C LEU A 264 26.19 -13.77 -4.80
N ASN A 265 25.42 -14.03 -3.74
CA ASN A 265 25.90 -14.69 -2.53
C ASN A 265 24.81 -15.59 -1.92
N GLU A 266 25.23 -16.49 -1.04
CA GLU A 266 24.31 -17.20 -0.14
C GLU A 266 23.64 -16.23 0.83
N VAL A 267 22.45 -16.59 1.31
CA VAL A 267 21.70 -15.76 2.25
C VAL A 267 22.50 -15.58 3.53
N VAL A 268 22.73 -14.33 3.91
CA VAL A 268 23.25 -13.96 5.22
C VAL A 268 22.06 -13.86 6.15
N HIS A 269 22.05 -14.63 7.24
CA HIS A 269 20.94 -14.68 8.18
C HIS A 269 21.47 -14.72 9.61
N PHE A 270 20.88 -13.91 10.47
CA PHE A 270 21.15 -13.93 11.90
C PHE A 270 19.92 -13.52 12.71
N VAL A 271 19.84 -14.06 13.92
CA VAL A 271 18.81 -13.76 14.92
C VAL A 271 19.52 -13.47 16.24
N ALA A 272 19.24 -12.31 16.82
CA ALA A 272 19.76 -11.95 18.14
C ALA A 272 18.75 -11.12 18.92
N GLU A 273 18.97 -11.00 20.22
CA GLU A 273 18.12 -10.21 21.11
C GLU A 273 18.97 -9.18 21.85
N LYS A 274 18.48 -7.94 21.91
CA LYS A 274 19.06 -6.85 22.69
C LYS A 274 17.95 -6.03 23.31
N ASP A 275 18.05 -5.76 24.61
CA ASP A 275 17.09 -4.93 25.36
C ASP A 275 15.63 -5.39 25.14
N GLU A 276 15.38 -6.70 25.29
CA GLU A 276 14.09 -7.38 25.04
C GLU A 276 13.53 -7.26 23.60
N THR A 277 14.33 -6.71 22.69
CA THR A 277 14.02 -6.59 21.26
C THR A 277 14.76 -7.70 20.51
N GLU A 278 14.00 -8.64 19.97
CA GLU A 278 14.51 -9.69 19.08
C GLU A 278 14.56 -9.16 17.65
N VAL A 279 15.72 -9.30 17.01
CA VAL A 279 15.98 -8.84 15.65
C VAL A 279 16.43 -10.03 14.84
N GLU A 280 15.65 -10.36 13.81
CA GLU A 280 15.99 -11.31 12.77
C GLU A 280 16.22 -10.54 11.47
N VAL A 281 17.39 -10.73 10.86
CA VAL A 281 17.72 -10.14 9.57
C VAL A 281 18.18 -11.23 8.63
N ALA A 282 17.61 -11.26 7.44
CA ALA A 282 18.13 -12.00 6.32
C ALA A 282 18.41 -11.05 5.15
N LEU A 283 19.54 -11.22 4.47
CA LEU A 283 19.86 -10.46 3.27
C LEU A 283 20.59 -11.29 2.22
N GLN A 284 20.39 -10.93 0.97
CA GLN A 284 21.03 -11.55 -0.18
C GLN A 284 21.14 -10.53 -1.32
N TYR A 285 22.30 -10.47 -1.98
CA TYR A 285 22.45 -9.65 -3.18
C TYR A 285 22.07 -10.42 -4.42
N ASN A 286 21.47 -9.71 -5.35
CA ASN A 286 21.23 -10.13 -6.71
C ASN A 286 21.95 -9.21 -7.71
N ASP A 287 21.89 -9.57 -8.98
CA ASP A 287 22.44 -8.83 -10.11
C ASP A 287 21.65 -7.56 -10.47
N GLY A 288 20.56 -7.28 -9.76
CA GLY A 288 19.74 -6.09 -9.94
C GLY A 288 20.40 -4.79 -9.44
N TYR A 289 19.66 -3.70 -9.68
CA TYR A 289 20.08 -2.32 -9.38
C TYR A 289 19.24 -1.66 -8.28
N THR A 290 18.15 -2.28 -7.85
CA THR A 290 17.28 -1.72 -6.82
C THR A 290 17.55 -2.39 -5.48
N GLU A 291 17.48 -1.57 -4.44
CA GLU A 291 17.35 -2.04 -3.06
C GLU A 291 15.88 -2.43 -2.81
N THR A 292 15.68 -3.60 -2.22
CA THR A 292 14.38 -4.05 -1.72
C THR A 292 14.54 -4.45 -0.26
N ILE A 293 13.93 -3.68 0.64
CA ILE A 293 13.85 -4.00 2.07
C ILE A 293 12.38 -4.25 2.42
N ALA A 294 12.12 -5.45 2.92
CA ALA A 294 10.85 -5.83 3.53
C ALA A 294 11.04 -5.79 5.05
N SER A 295 10.41 -4.84 5.73
CA SER A 295 10.57 -4.64 7.17
C SER A 295 9.26 -4.92 7.92
N PHE A 296 9.38 -5.57 9.07
CA PHE A 296 8.28 -6.04 9.89
C PHE A 296 8.55 -5.80 11.37
N VAL A 297 7.50 -5.50 12.12
CA VAL A 297 7.51 -5.37 13.58
C VAL A 297 6.34 -6.17 14.14
N ASN A 298 6.61 -7.17 14.97
CA ASN A 298 5.59 -8.09 15.52
C ASN A 298 4.66 -8.65 14.41
N SER A 299 5.24 -9.13 13.31
CA SER A 299 4.53 -9.66 12.12
C SER A 299 3.72 -8.63 11.31
N ILE A 300 3.75 -7.34 11.69
CA ILE A 300 3.09 -6.25 10.97
C ILE A 300 4.09 -5.61 9.99
N PRO A 301 3.73 -5.44 8.70
CA PRO A 301 4.60 -4.82 7.71
C PRO A 301 4.73 -3.33 7.97
N THR A 302 5.95 -2.83 8.04
CA THR A 302 6.25 -1.41 8.18
C THR A 302 6.56 -0.80 6.82
N ARG A 303 5.50 -0.52 6.06
CA ARG A 303 5.56 -0.05 4.66
C ARG A 303 6.26 1.30 4.48
N GLY A 304 6.12 2.19 5.46
CA GLY A 304 6.82 3.47 5.57
C GLY A 304 8.19 3.36 6.25
N GLY A 305 8.67 2.14 6.52
CA GLY A 305 9.93 1.88 7.21
C GLY A 305 9.87 2.27 8.68
N GLY A 306 10.90 2.92 9.19
CA GLY A 306 10.93 3.39 10.57
C GLY A 306 12.30 3.37 11.22
N THR A 307 12.31 3.43 12.54
CA THR A 307 13.52 3.47 13.38
C THR A 307 14.40 2.22 13.23
N HIS A 308 13.81 1.03 13.15
CA HIS A 308 14.49 -0.25 12.90
C HIS A 308 15.20 -0.28 11.55
N GLU A 309 14.52 0.11 10.47
CA GLU A 309 15.12 0.17 9.13
C GLU A 309 16.25 1.21 9.07
N THR A 310 16.07 2.35 9.73
CA THR A 310 17.12 3.38 9.85
C THR A 310 18.34 2.82 10.59
N GLY A 311 18.13 2.06 11.66
CA GLY A 311 19.20 1.35 12.39
C GLY A 311 19.95 0.38 11.48
N PHE A 312 19.23 -0.46 10.74
CA PHE A 312 19.83 -1.39 9.78
C PHE A 312 20.67 -0.65 8.72
N LYS A 313 20.09 0.35 8.05
CA LYS A 313 20.75 1.12 6.98
C LYS A 313 22.02 1.80 7.48
N THR A 314 21.96 2.40 8.68
CA THR A 314 23.10 3.11 9.29
C THR A 314 24.23 2.13 9.64
N ALA A 315 23.91 1.06 10.38
CA ALA A 315 24.87 0.05 10.77
C ALA A 315 25.53 -0.63 9.56
N TYR A 316 24.72 -1.08 8.60
CA TYR A 316 25.21 -1.73 7.38
C TYR A 316 26.19 -0.83 6.61
N THR A 317 25.83 0.44 6.42
CA THR A 317 26.67 1.43 5.71
C THR A 317 28.00 1.64 6.42
N ARG A 318 27.98 1.74 7.76
CA ARG A 318 29.17 1.95 8.58
C ARG A 318 30.10 0.74 8.52
N VAL A 319 29.59 -0.47 8.80
CA VAL A 319 30.37 -1.71 8.81
C VAL A 319 31.03 -1.98 7.46
N MET A 320 30.30 -1.81 6.36
CA MET A 320 30.86 -2.03 5.02
C MET A 320 31.98 -1.05 4.68
N ASN A 321 31.83 0.23 5.06
CA ASN A 321 32.88 1.22 4.87
C ASN A 321 34.11 0.93 5.76
N GLU A 322 33.91 0.58 7.02
CA GLU A 322 34.99 0.18 7.95
C GLU A 322 35.77 -1.01 7.38
N TYR A 323 35.08 -2.05 6.91
CA TYR A 323 35.70 -3.21 6.27
C TYR A 323 36.48 -2.82 4.99
N ALA A 324 35.90 -1.97 4.14
CA ALA A 324 36.55 -1.51 2.91
C ALA A 324 37.85 -0.73 3.17
N ARG A 325 37.89 0.07 4.25
CA ARG A 325 39.09 0.81 4.69
C ARG A 325 40.13 -0.13 5.27
N LYS A 326 39.73 -0.97 6.23
CA LYS A 326 40.61 -1.91 6.93
C LYS A 326 41.33 -2.84 5.96
N ASN A 327 40.65 -3.26 4.89
CA ASN A 327 41.18 -4.16 3.87
C ASN A 327 41.78 -3.44 2.64
N ASN A 328 42.00 -2.12 2.70
CA ASN A 328 42.58 -1.31 1.61
C ASN A 328 41.83 -1.41 0.27
N LEU A 329 40.54 -1.73 0.29
CA LEU A 329 39.68 -1.73 -0.90
C LEU A 329 39.27 -0.30 -1.31
N LEU A 330 39.28 0.61 -0.34
CA LEU A 330 39.04 2.04 -0.50
C LEU A 330 40.24 2.82 0.07
N LYS A 331 40.89 3.68 -0.75
CA LYS A 331 42.10 4.40 -0.33
C LYS A 331 41.75 5.51 0.65
N GLU A 332 42.60 5.83 1.62
CA GLU A 332 42.36 6.87 2.65
C GLU A 332 41.78 8.19 2.11
N LYS A 333 42.28 8.65 0.96
CA LYS A 333 41.82 9.90 0.31
C LYS A 333 40.47 9.81 -0.40
N ASP A 334 40.01 8.61 -0.74
CA ASP A 334 38.74 8.42 -1.44
C ASP A 334 37.60 8.70 -0.46
N LYS A 335 36.46 9.21 -0.94
CA LYS A 335 35.28 9.41 -0.10
C LYS A 335 34.69 8.05 0.30
N ASN A 336 34.02 8.00 1.45
CA ASN A 336 33.22 6.82 1.81
C ASN A 336 32.13 6.55 0.78
N LEU A 337 31.79 5.28 0.63
CA LEU A 337 30.68 4.85 -0.20
C LEU A 337 29.36 5.25 0.45
N ASP A 338 28.43 5.70 -0.37
CA ASP A 338 27.08 6.01 0.09
C ASP A 338 26.34 4.71 0.46
N GLY A 339 25.37 4.81 1.38
CA GLY A 339 24.52 3.68 1.73
C GLY A 339 23.76 3.13 0.53
N ASN A 340 23.31 4.00 -0.38
CA ASN A 340 22.61 3.57 -1.59
C ASN A 340 23.53 2.79 -2.54
N ASP A 341 24.81 3.20 -2.65
CA ASP A 341 25.82 2.48 -3.45
C ASP A 341 26.06 1.07 -2.87
N LEU A 342 26.08 0.98 -1.53
CA LEU A 342 26.31 -0.27 -0.82
C LEU A 342 25.13 -1.23 -0.93
N ARG A 343 23.89 -0.74 -0.93
CA ARG A 343 22.67 -1.56 -0.96
C ARG A 343 22.12 -1.82 -2.36
N GLU A 344 22.82 -1.41 -3.42
CA GLU A 344 22.41 -1.69 -4.80
C GLU A 344 22.26 -3.21 -5.03
N GLY A 345 21.07 -3.65 -5.45
CA GLY A 345 20.78 -5.07 -5.69
C GLY A 345 20.60 -5.90 -4.41
N MET A 346 20.47 -5.27 -3.24
CA MET A 346 20.17 -5.95 -1.99
C MET A 346 18.69 -6.31 -1.92
N MET A 347 18.41 -7.57 -1.57
CA MET A 347 17.12 -8.01 -1.02
C MET A 347 17.32 -8.30 0.47
N ALA A 348 16.57 -7.63 1.33
CA ALA A 348 16.64 -7.86 2.78
C ALA A 348 15.25 -7.98 3.41
N VAL A 349 15.15 -8.87 4.39
CA VAL A 349 14.00 -8.99 5.29
C VAL A 349 14.48 -8.65 6.70
N ILE A 350 13.82 -7.68 7.32
CA ILE A 350 14.09 -7.22 8.69
C ILE A 350 12.86 -7.52 9.53
N ASN A 351 12.93 -8.50 10.42
CA ASN A 351 11.84 -8.89 11.30
C ASN A 351 12.21 -8.56 12.75
N VAL A 352 11.49 -7.60 13.34
CA VAL A 352 11.71 -7.17 14.72
C VAL A 352 10.56 -7.63 15.60
N LYS A 353 10.85 -8.17 16.78
CA LYS A 353 9.83 -8.47 17.80
C LYS A 353 10.16 -7.76 19.10
N MET A 354 9.26 -6.92 19.57
CA MET A 354 9.46 -6.07 20.75
C MET A 354 8.17 -5.82 21.52
N SER A 355 8.31 -5.42 22.79
CA SER A 355 7.19 -5.17 23.70
C SER A 355 6.60 -3.75 23.54
N ASP A 356 7.45 -2.72 23.66
CA ASP A 356 7.04 -1.31 23.65
C ASP A 356 7.05 -0.72 22.23
N VAL A 357 6.08 -1.14 21.44
CA VAL A 357 5.92 -0.69 20.05
C VAL A 357 5.12 0.60 19.98
N GLU A 358 5.67 1.58 19.29
CA GLU A 358 5.02 2.84 18.96
C GLU A 358 5.05 3.03 17.44
N PHE A 359 3.87 3.08 16.81
CA PHE A 359 3.74 3.38 15.39
C PHE A 359 3.38 4.85 15.16
N VAL A 360 3.82 5.38 14.02
CA VAL A 360 3.39 6.70 13.54
C VAL A 360 2.01 6.55 12.92
N GLY A 361 0.97 6.93 13.67
CA GLY A 361 -0.42 6.87 13.23
C GLY A 361 -1.04 5.47 13.25
N GLN A 362 -2.33 5.41 12.87
CA GLN A 362 -3.15 4.20 13.04
C GLN A 362 -2.85 3.09 12.04
N THR A 363 -2.39 3.41 10.83
CA THR A 363 -2.13 2.43 9.77
C THR A 363 -0.95 1.51 10.08
N LYS A 364 -0.19 1.80 11.15
CA LYS A 364 1.00 1.06 11.59
C LYS A 364 2.08 0.95 10.50
N ASP A 365 2.08 1.88 9.55
CA ASP A 365 2.98 1.84 8.39
C ASP A 365 4.43 2.15 8.76
N GLN A 366 4.68 2.93 9.82
CA GLN A 366 6.02 3.37 10.20
C GLN A 366 6.28 3.20 11.69
N LEU A 367 7.41 2.59 12.05
CA LEU A 367 7.84 2.45 13.45
C LEU A 367 8.49 3.73 13.98
N GLY A 368 8.04 4.19 15.14
CA GLY A 368 8.57 5.34 15.88
C GLY A 368 9.44 5.00 17.10
N SER A 369 9.41 3.75 17.61
CA SER A 369 10.16 3.36 18.81
C SER A 369 11.67 3.54 18.66
N ALA A 370 12.28 4.43 19.46
CA ALA A 370 13.72 4.70 19.39
C ALA A 370 14.60 3.51 19.81
N SER A 371 14.12 2.66 20.73
CA SER A 371 14.80 1.46 21.21
C SER A 371 15.13 0.49 20.06
N ALA A 372 14.21 0.33 19.11
CA ALA A 372 14.38 -0.54 17.95
C ALA A 372 15.57 -0.11 17.07
N ARG A 373 15.82 1.20 16.92
CA ARG A 373 16.98 1.70 16.16
C ARG A 373 18.29 1.23 16.78
N SER A 374 18.44 1.41 18.11
CA SER A 374 19.66 1.07 18.85
C SER A 374 19.91 -0.44 18.86
N ALA A 375 18.85 -1.22 19.08
CA ALA A 375 18.91 -2.69 19.09
C ALA A 375 19.37 -3.23 17.72
N VAL A 376 18.69 -2.81 16.64
CA VAL A 376 19.02 -3.23 15.27
C VAL A 376 20.42 -2.77 14.87
N ASP A 377 20.81 -1.52 15.14
CA ASP A 377 22.14 -1.02 14.78
C ASP A 377 23.24 -1.88 15.41
N THR A 378 23.11 -2.21 16.70
CA THR A 378 24.11 -3.00 17.42
C THR A 378 24.22 -4.41 16.87
N ILE A 379 23.09 -5.11 16.73
CA ILE A 379 23.04 -6.50 16.28
C ILE A 379 23.58 -6.62 14.85
N VAL A 380 23.13 -5.74 13.95
CA VAL A 380 23.61 -5.71 12.56
C VAL A 380 25.10 -5.40 12.51
N SER A 381 25.58 -4.49 13.36
CA SER A 381 27.00 -4.13 13.38
C SER A 381 27.90 -5.29 13.75
N GLU A 382 27.54 -6.00 14.82
CA GLU A 382 28.28 -7.14 15.33
C GLU A 382 28.29 -8.29 14.31
N HIS A 383 27.12 -8.73 13.88
CA HIS A 383 27.01 -9.92 13.04
C HIS A 383 27.47 -9.70 11.61
N MET A 384 27.27 -8.50 11.04
CA MET A 384 27.84 -8.22 9.72
C MET A 384 29.36 -8.09 9.76
N SER A 385 29.94 -7.54 10.84
CA SER A 385 31.39 -7.48 10.97
C SER A 385 31.99 -8.88 11.00
N ILE A 386 31.39 -9.80 11.77
CA ILE A 386 31.80 -11.21 11.82
C ILE A 386 31.67 -11.84 10.43
N PHE A 387 30.51 -11.70 9.78
CA PHE A 387 30.27 -12.28 8.45
C PHE A 387 31.30 -11.84 7.41
N LEU A 388 31.65 -10.55 7.36
CA LEU A 388 32.59 -10.03 6.36
C LEU A 388 34.02 -10.56 6.58
N GLU A 389 34.44 -10.71 7.84
CA GLU A 389 35.75 -11.29 8.21
C GLU A 389 35.80 -12.79 7.91
N GLU A 390 34.71 -13.53 8.14
CA GLU A 390 34.62 -14.96 7.85
C GLU A 390 34.48 -15.26 6.35
N ASN A 391 33.95 -14.32 5.57
CA ASN A 391 33.65 -14.48 4.14
C ASN A 391 34.38 -13.45 3.26
N PRO A 392 35.72 -13.37 3.27
CA PRO A 392 36.47 -12.28 2.65
C PRO A 392 36.28 -12.19 1.13
N GLN A 393 36.05 -13.32 0.45
CA GLN A 393 35.80 -13.35 -1.01
C GLN A 393 34.48 -12.65 -1.35
N VAL A 394 33.41 -12.98 -0.61
CA VAL A 394 32.08 -12.36 -0.77
C VAL A 394 32.16 -10.88 -0.39
N ALA A 395 32.77 -10.56 0.74
CA ALA A 395 32.94 -9.18 1.20
C ALA A 395 33.66 -8.30 0.17
N GLN A 396 34.76 -8.79 -0.43
CA GLN A 396 35.47 -8.08 -1.50
C GLN A 396 34.60 -7.89 -2.75
N MET A 397 33.83 -8.90 -3.15
CA MET A 397 32.92 -8.80 -4.28
C MET A 397 31.85 -7.73 -4.04
N LEU A 398 31.21 -7.72 -2.86
CA LEU A 398 30.18 -6.74 -2.51
C LEU A 398 30.73 -5.31 -2.50
N VAL A 399 31.89 -5.08 -1.88
CA VAL A 399 32.55 -3.76 -1.88
C VAL A 399 32.94 -3.33 -3.30
N LYS A 400 33.44 -4.24 -4.14
CA LYS A 400 33.74 -3.92 -5.56
C LYS A 400 32.50 -3.51 -6.34
N LYS A 401 31.36 -4.20 -6.14
CA LYS A 401 30.07 -3.81 -6.75
C LYS A 401 29.66 -2.41 -6.29
N ALA A 402 29.74 -2.12 -5.00
CA ALA A 402 29.42 -0.79 -4.47
C ALA A 402 30.34 0.32 -5.02
N ILE A 403 31.64 0.05 -5.21
CA ILE A 403 32.57 0.99 -5.85
C ILE A 403 32.16 1.24 -7.32
N GLN A 404 31.71 0.22 -8.04
CA GLN A 404 31.22 0.38 -9.41
C GLN A 404 29.94 1.21 -9.46
N ALA A 405 28.99 0.93 -8.56
CA ALA A 405 27.76 1.71 -8.40
C ALA A 405 28.09 3.19 -8.12
N SER A 406 28.97 3.46 -7.15
CA SER A 406 29.43 4.80 -6.79
C SER A 406 30.07 5.55 -7.96
N LYS A 407 30.91 4.87 -8.77
CA LYS A 407 31.49 5.47 -9.98
C LYS A 407 30.45 5.78 -11.05
N ALA A 408 29.48 4.89 -11.25
CA ALA A 408 28.40 5.11 -12.21
C ALA A 408 27.54 6.31 -11.80
N ARG A 409 27.24 6.42 -10.50
CA ARG A 409 26.52 7.52 -9.89
C ARG A 409 27.26 8.86 -10.03
N GLU A 410 28.54 8.89 -9.68
CA GLU A 410 29.39 10.09 -9.84
C GLU A 410 29.52 10.53 -11.31
N ALA A 411 29.59 9.58 -12.25
CA ALA A 411 29.57 9.88 -13.68
C ALA A 411 28.23 10.48 -14.12
N ALA A 412 27.11 9.94 -13.64
CA ALA A 412 25.77 10.46 -13.91
C ALA A 412 25.59 11.87 -13.31
N ARG A 413 26.07 12.12 -12.09
CA ARG A 413 26.03 13.44 -11.45
C ARG A 413 26.81 14.48 -12.25
N LYS A 414 28.04 14.15 -12.68
CA LYS A 414 28.85 15.04 -13.53
C LYS A 414 28.15 15.35 -14.85
N ALA A 415 27.56 14.35 -15.50
CA ALA A 415 26.78 14.57 -16.72
C ALA A 415 25.58 15.52 -16.47
N ARG A 416 24.87 15.38 -15.34
CA ARG A 416 23.77 16.28 -14.93
C ARG A 416 24.29 17.71 -14.67
N GLU A 417 25.39 17.86 -13.95
CA GLU A 417 26.01 19.16 -13.64
C GLU A 417 26.54 19.87 -14.88
N GLU A 418 27.12 19.14 -15.85
CA GLU A 418 27.55 19.69 -17.14
C GLU A 418 26.37 20.24 -17.95
N VAL A 419 25.22 19.56 -17.90
CA VAL A 419 23.96 20.04 -18.50
C VAL A 419 23.44 21.29 -17.75
N ARG A 420 23.53 21.31 -16.42
CA ARG A 420 23.02 22.42 -15.57
C ARG A 420 23.91 23.67 -15.59
N SER A 421 25.23 23.53 -15.69
CA SER A 421 26.24 24.61 -15.54
C SER A 421 26.45 25.50 -16.78
N GLY A 422 25.76 25.23 -17.89
CA GLY A 422 25.53 26.25 -18.92
C GLY A 422 26.71 26.62 -19.83
N LYS A 423 27.78 25.81 -19.92
CA LYS A 423 28.86 26.03 -20.92
C LYS A 423 28.43 25.81 -22.38
N LYS A 424 27.18 25.38 -22.63
CA LYS A 424 26.54 25.33 -23.95
C LYS A 424 25.16 26.01 -23.99
N ARG A 425 25.01 27.18 -23.34
CA ARG A 425 23.78 27.99 -23.43
C ARG A 425 23.47 28.59 -24.82
N SER A 426 24.30 28.34 -25.83
CA SER A 426 24.04 28.77 -27.22
C SER A 426 23.07 27.83 -27.98
N GLU A 427 22.83 26.62 -27.49
CA GLU A 427 21.77 25.77 -28.03
C GLU A 427 20.86 25.44 -26.86
N SER A 428 19.79 26.22 -26.74
CA SER A 428 18.57 25.75 -26.08
C SER A 428 18.20 24.41 -26.70
N SER A 429 18.62 23.31 -26.08
CA SER A 429 18.01 22.01 -26.32
C SER A 429 16.60 22.10 -25.74
N ASN A 430 15.71 22.76 -26.49
CA ASN A 430 14.32 22.39 -26.51
C ASN A 430 14.31 20.86 -26.53
N LEU A 431 13.60 20.23 -25.61
CA LEU A 431 13.38 18.79 -25.48
C LEU A 431 12.84 18.18 -26.79
N ASN A 432 13.61 18.19 -27.87
CA ASN A 432 13.17 18.03 -29.26
C ASN A 432 11.78 18.66 -29.59
N GLY A 433 11.36 19.71 -28.88
CA GLY A 433 10.02 20.29 -28.97
C GLY A 433 8.84 19.44 -28.43
N LYS A 434 9.09 18.28 -27.80
CA LYS A 434 8.05 17.35 -27.28
C LYS A 434 7.33 17.89 -26.04
N LEU A 435 8.07 18.31 -25.01
CA LEU A 435 7.45 18.82 -23.79
C LEU A 435 6.80 20.17 -24.07
N THR A 436 5.50 20.25 -23.82
CA THR A 436 4.80 21.53 -23.75
C THR A 436 4.71 21.94 -22.26
N PRO A 437 5.53 22.89 -21.79
CA PRO A 437 5.61 23.23 -20.36
C PRO A 437 4.33 23.94 -19.85
N ALA A 438 4.16 23.94 -18.54
CA ALA A 438 3.22 24.84 -17.84
C ALA A 438 3.82 26.26 -17.76
N GLN A 439 2.99 27.30 -17.71
CA GLN A 439 3.46 28.68 -17.59
C GLN A 439 3.96 29.00 -16.17
N SER A 440 3.34 28.41 -15.17
CA SER A 440 3.70 28.59 -13.77
C SER A 440 5.05 27.97 -13.45
N LYS A 441 5.86 28.69 -12.66
CA LYS A 441 7.09 28.17 -12.04
C LYS A 441 6.86 27.65 -10.62
N ASP A 442 5.62 27.68 -10.16
CA ASP A 442 5.23 27.10 -8.87
C ASP A 442 5.00 25.60 -9.02
N TYR A 443 6.08 24.85 -8.79
CA TYR A 443 6.11 23.39 -8.92
C TYR A 443 5.20 22.66 -7.93
N SER A 444 4.76 23.32 -6.86
CA SER A 444 3.86 22.75 -5.85
C SER A 444 2.42 22.54 -6.36
N ARG A 445 2.07 23.15 -7.50
CA ARG A 445 0.74 23.02 -8.13
C ARG A 445 0.78 22.51 -9.55
N ASN A 446 1.97 22.41 -10.14
CA ASN A 446 2.10 21.99 -11.52
C ASN A 446 1.81 20.49 -11.68
N GLU A 447 1.19 20.16 -12.82
CA GLU A 447 0.82 18.79 -13.19
C GLU A 447 1.50 18.43 -14.51
N LEU A 448 2.11 17.25 -14.60
CA LEU A 448 2.66 16.70 -15.82
C LEU A 448 1.76 15.58 -16.33
N PHE A 449 1.18 15.76 -17.52
CA PHE A 449 0.47 14.69 -18.23
C PHE A 449 1.42 14.01 -19.20
N ILE A 450 1.64 12.71 -19.00
CA ILE A 450 2.36 11.84 -19.94
C ILE A 450 1.30 11.15 -20.80
N VAL A 451 1.32 11.44 -22.11
CA VAL A 451 0.23 11.09 -23.02
C VAL A 451 0.70 10.12 -24.09
N GLU A 452 -0.15 9.15 -24.43
CA GLU A 452 0.09 8.21 -25.52
C GLU A 452 -0.05 8.88 -26.90
N GLY A 453 1.06 9.07 -27.61
CA GLY A 453 1.06 9.56 -28.98
C GLY A 453 0.91 11.08 -29.16
N ASP A 454 1.32 11.55 -30.33
CA ASP A 454 1.25 12.98 -30.70
C ASP A 454 -0.20 13.44 -30.94
N SER A 455 -1.12 12.54 -31.31
CA SER A 455 -2.54 12.87 -31.54
C SER A 455 -3.25 13.25 -30.25
N ALA A 456 -3.26 12.36 -29.26
CA ALA A 456 -3.81 12.67 -27.94
C ALA A 456 -3.03 13.81 -27.25
N GLY A 457 -1.71 13.88 -27.45
CA GLY A 457 -0.90 15.02 -27.01
C GLY A 457 -1.35 16.37 -27.59
N GLY A 458 -1.81 16.38 -28.85
CA GLY A 458 -2.39 17.55 -29.51
C GLY A 458 -3.69 18.01 -28.86
N SER A 459 -4.65 17.10 -28.66
CA SER A 459 -5.92 17.39 -27.98
C SER A 459 -5.70 17.84 -26.53
N ALA A 460 -4.83 17.16 -25.79
CA ALA A 460 -4.46 17.51 -24.42
C ALA A 460 -3.80 18.90 -24.35
N LYS A 461 -2.91 19.23 -25.30
CA LYS A 461 -2.29 20.55 -25.37
C LYS A 461 -3.30 21.68 -25.58
N GLN A 462 -4.34 21.44 -26.37
CA GLN A 462 -5.39 22.42 -26.65
C GLN A 462 -6.38 22.57 -25.49
N GLY A 463 -6.74 21.47 -24.82
CA GLY A 463 -7.76 21.47 -23.76
C GLY A 463 -7.25 21.80 -22.36
N ARG A 464 -5.94 21.73 -22.11
CA ARG A 464 -5.36 21.92 -20.78
C ARG A 464 -5.51 23.33 -20.22
N ASP A 465 -5.44 23.44 -18.89
CA ASP A 465 -5.06 24.70 -18.23
C ASP A 465 -3.55 24.90 -18.34
N SER A 466 -3.13 25.66 -19.35
CA SER A 466 -1.71 25.93 -19.63
C SER A 466 -0.96 26.64 -18.49
N ARG A 467 -1.66 27.22 -17.50
CA ARG A 467 -1.03 27.84 -16.34
C ARG A 467 -0.32 26.81 -15.48
N VAL A 468 -0.93 25.65 -15.26
CA VAL A 468 -0.44 24.64 -14.30
C VAL A 468 -0.17 23.27 -14.93
N GLN A 469 -0.72 22.98 -16.11
CA GLN A 469 -0.59 21.65 -16.73
C GLN A 469 0.44 21.65 -17.87
N ALA A 470 1.41 20.75 -17.77
CA ALA A 470 2.39 20.42 -18.80
C ALA A 470 2.00 19.12 -19.52
N ILE A 471 2.29 19.03 -20.82
CA ILE A 471 1.98 17.84 -21.63
C ILE A 471 3.27 17.28 -22.21
N LEU A 472 3.47 15.97 -22.04
CA LEU A 472 4.58 15.23 -22.60
C LEU A 472 4.05 14.03 -23.42
N PRO A 473 3.99 14.14 -24.75
CA PRO A 473 3.61 13.02 -25.61
C PRO A 473 4.74 12.00 -25.74
N LEU A 474 4.40 10.72 -25.67
CA LEU A 474 5.29 9.59 -25.92
C LEU A 474 5.15 9.08 -27.36
N LYS A 475 6.24 8.59 -27.94
CA LYS A 475 6.20 7.94 -29.26
C LYS A 475 6.30 6.42 -29.12
N GLY A 476 5.15 5.77 -29.29
CA GLY A 476 5.04 4.31 -29.22
C GLY A 476 5.33 3.75 -27.83
N LYS A 477 5.54 2.44 -27.77
CA LYS A 477 5.81 1.71 -26.52
C LYS A 477 7.24 1.97 -26.06
N PRO A 478 7.46 2.48 -24.83
CA PRO A 478 8.80 2.72 -24.33
C PRO A 478 9.55 1.39 -24.07
N LEU A 479 10.88 1.46 -23.97
CA LEU A 479 11.72 0.31 -23.65
C LEU A 479 11.30 -0.30 -22.30
N ASN A 480 11.32 -1.62 -22.15
CA ASN A 480 11.04 -2.23 -20.85
C ASN A 480 12.14 -1.90 -19.83
N PRO A 481 11.84 -1.15 -18.76
CA PRO A 481 12.85 -0.73 -17.78
C PRO A 481 13.43 -1.88 -16.96
N GLU A 482 12.66 -2.95 -16.77
CA GLU A 482 13.09 -4.10 -15.98
C GLU A 482 14.25 -4.85 -16.64
N LYS A 483 14.26 -4.87 -17.98
CA LYS A 483 15.22 -5.61 -18.79
C LYS A 483 16.42 -4.77 -19.22
N ALA A 484 16.38 -3.47 -18.91
CA ALA A 484 17.33 -2.49 -19.40
C ALA A 484 18.27 -2.03 -18.29
N LYS A 485 19.54 -1.83 -18.64
CA LYS A 485 20.49 -1.21 -17.71
C LYS A 485 20.22 0.30 -17.64
N LEU A 486 20.59 0.93 -16.53
CA LEU A 486 20.45 2.38 -16.38
C LEU A 486 21.09 3.17 -17.55
N ALA A 487 22.23 2.71 -18.05
CA ALA A 487 22.89 3.33 -19.20
C ALA A 487 22.03 3.30 -20.49
N ASP A 488 21.24 2.24 -20.69
CA ASP A 488 20.36 2.12 -21.86
C ASP A 488 19.08 2.94 -21.67
N ILE A 489 18.58 3.03 -20.43
CA ILE A 489 17.48 3.92 -20.04
C ILE A 489 17.86 5.39 -20.28
N LEU A 490 19.08 5.79 -19.93
CA LEU A 490 19.58 7.16 -20.16
C LEU A 490 19.80 7.48 -21.64
N LYS A 491 20.03 6.47 -22.49
CA LYS A 491 20.12 6.62 -23.95
C LYS A 491 18.76 6.63 -24.63
N ASN A 492 17.71 6.12 -23.98
CA ASN A 492 16.37 6.11 -24.52
C ASN A 492 15.76 7.52 -24.52
N ASP A 493 15.31 7.97 -25.70
CA ASP A 493 14.80 9.34 -25.86
C ASP A 493 13.53 9.61 -25.03
N GLU A 494 12.62 8.65 -24.90
CA GLU A 494 11.39 8.83 -24.12
C GLU A 494 11.73 9.01 -22.64
N TYR A 495 12.50 8.08 -22.05
CA TYR A 495 12.89 8.17 -20.65
C TYR A 495 13.77 9.37 -20.35
N ARG A 496 14.71 9.71 -21.24
CA ARG A 496 15.52 10.92 -21.09
C ARG A 496 14.65 12.18 -21.05
N THR A 497 13.60 12.23 -21.86
CA THR A 497 12.67 13.37 -21.87
C THR A 497 11.83 13.41 -20.59
N ILE A 498 11.35 12.26 -20.09
CA ILE A 498 10.64 12.15 -18.81
C ILE A 498 11.53 12.63 -17.65
N ILE A 499 12.77 12.12 -17.56
CA ILE A 499 13.76 12.48 -16.53
C ILE A 499 14.01 13.99 -16.53
N HIS A 500 14.24 14.56 -17.71
CA HIS A 500 14.48 16.00 -17.82
C HIS A 500 13.24 16.84 -17.52
N ALA A 501 12.05 16.40 -17.91
CA ALA A 501 10.80 17.11 -17.59
C ALA A 501 10.63 17.19 -16.06
N ILE A 502 10.73 16.05 -15.38
CA ILE A 502 10.57 15.96 -13.92
C ILE A 502 11.66 16.77 -13.20
N GLY A 503 12.91 16.75 -13.68
CA GLY A 503 13.98 17.60 -13.18
C GLY A 503 14.65 17.15 -11.87
N ALA A 504 14.15 16.09 -11.26
CA ALA A 504 14.57 15.56 -9.95
C ALA A 504 15.73 14.54 -9.98
N GLY A 505 16.35 14.30 -11.14
CA GLY A 505 17.36 13.24 -11.28
C GLY A 505 16.75 11.88 -11.60
N VAL A 506 17.49 10.79 -11.34
CA VAL A 506 17.06 9.40 -11.62
C VAL A 506 17.87 8.41 -10.78
N GLY A 507 17.25 7.29 -10.38
CA GLY A 507 17.90 6.23 -9.63
C GLY A 507 18.35 6.70 -8.24
N THR A 508 19.60 6.44 -7.89
CA THR A 508 20.19 6.78 -6.59
C THR A 508 20.33 8.28 -6.33
N GLU A 509 20.33 9.10 -7.38
CA GLU A 509 20.43 10.58 -7.31
C GLU A 509 19.06 11.25 -7.44
N PHE A 510 17.98 10.49 -7.31
CA PHE A 510 16.63 10.99 -7.44
C PHE A 510 16.18 11.68 -6.14
N GLU A 511 15.82 12.96 -6.22
CA GLU A 511 15.30 13.75 -5.10
C GLU A 511 13.88 14.22 -5.41
N ALA A 512 12.88 13.58 -4.82
CA ALA A 512 11.47 13.85 -5.13
C ALA A 512 11.03 15.29 -4.82
N GLU A 513 11.72 15.96 -3.90
CA GLU A 513 11.52 17.34 -3.49
C GLU A 513 11.96 18.33 -4.59
N GLU A 514 12.93 17.96 -5.42
CA GLU A 514 13.37 18.74 -6.58
C GLU A 514 12.45 18.58 -7.81
N SER A 515 11.38 17.77 -7.70
CA SER A 515 10.42 17.57 -8.79
C SER A 515 9.76 18.88 -9.23
N ASN A 516 9.77 19.15 -10.54
CA ASN A 516 9.08 20.29 -11.15
C ASN A 516 7.54 20.17 -11.10
N TYR A 517 7.01 19.05 -10.62
CA TYR A 517 5.58 18.75 -10.62
C TYR A 517 5.14 18.14 -9.29
N ALA A 518 3.97 18.58 -8.82
CA ALA A 518 3.28 18.00 -7.68
C ALA A 518 2.53 16.72 -8.07
N LYS A 519 2.04 16.63 -9.32
CA LYS A 519 1.39 15.44 -9.86
C LYS A 519 1.97 15.05 -11.20
N ILE A 520 2.19 13.77 -11.38
CA ILE A 520 2.55 13.13 -12.65
C ILE A 520 1.42 12.19 -13.00
N ILE A 521 0.72 12.49 -14.09
CA ILE A 521 -0.51 11.83 -14.49
C ILE A 521 -0.22 11.07 -15.79
N ILE A 522 -0.32 9.75 -15.73
CA ILE A 522 -0.26 8.88 -16.91
C ILE A 522 -1.64 8.86 -17.55
N MET A 523 -1.73 9.30 -18.80
CA MET A 523 -2.97 9.39 -19.56
C MET A 523 -2.81 8.63 -20.88
N THR A 524 -3.20 7.36 -20.86
CA THR A 524 -3.11 6.41 -21.98
C THR A 524 -4.51 6.06 -22.49
N ASP A 525 -4.57 5.46 -23.68
CA ASP A 525 -5.83 5.01 -24.27
C ASP A 525 -6.41 3.83 -23.47
N ALA A 526 -7.75 3.68 -23.51
CA ALA A 526 -8.48 2.60 -22.83
C ALA A 526 -8.47 1.30 -23.66
N ASP A 527 -7.29 0.92 -24.14
CA ASP A 527 -7.06 -0.29 -24.94
C ASP A 527 -5.88 -1.11 -24.39
N THR A 528 -5.55 -2.22 -25.06
CA THR A 528 -4.47 -3.12 -24.64
C THR A 528 -3.08 -2.47 -24.75
N ASP A 529 -2.89 -1.54 -25.67
CA ASP A 529 -1.61 -0.88 -25.91
C ASP A 529 -1.36 0.22 -24.88
N GLY A 530 -2.38 1.00 -24.55
CA GLY A 530 -2.38 1.96 -23.46
C GLY A 530 -2.14 1.30 -22.11
N ALA A 531 -2.81 0.17 -21.83
CA ALA A 531 -2.54 -0.63 -20.63
C ALA A 531 -1.07 -1.11 -20.56
N HIS A 532 -0.49 -1.51 -21.69
CA HIS A 532 0.91 -1.91 -21.75
C HIS A 532 1.86 -0.72 -21.49
N ILE A 533 1.60 0.44 -22.09
CA ILE A 533 2.39 1.67 -21.83
C ILE A 533 2.29 2.07 -20.35
N GLN A 534 1.10 2.00 -19.77
CA GLN A 534 0.89 2.26 -18.35
C GLN A 534 1.79 1.35 -17.50
N VAL A 535 1.81 0.04 -17.75
CA VAL A 535 2.66 -0.90 -17.01
C VAL A 535 4.16 -0.60 -17.18
N LEU A 536 4.60 -0.23 -18.39
CA LEU A 536 6.01 0.15 -18.65
C LEU A 536 6.41 1.43 -17.90
N LEU A 537 5.54 2.42 -17.85
CA LEU A 537 5.78 3.67 -17.10
C LEU A 537 5.75 3.44 -15.58
N LEU A 538 4.80 2.64 -15.08
CA LEU A 538 4.77 2.25 -13.68
C LEU A 538 6.04 1.51 -13.26
N THR A 539 6.53 0.61 -14.13
CA THR A 539 7.80 -0.09 -13.92
C THR A 539 8.97 0.89 -13.88
N PHE A 540 9.00 1.89 -14.77
CA PHE A 540 10.04 2.91 -14.79
C PHE A 540 10.04 3.75 -13.50
N PHE A 541 8.87 4.25 -13.09
CA PHE A 541 8.75 5.02 -11.85
C PHE A 541 9.10 4.16 -10.63
N TYR A 542 8.66 2.91 -10.58
CA TYR A 542 9.00 1.98 -9.49
C TYR A 542 10.51 1.73 -9.38
N ARG A 543 11.19 1.49 -10.52
CA ARG A 543 12.63 1.16 -10.52
C ARG A 543 13.55 2.35 -10.31
N TYR A 544 13.20 3.50 -10.87
CA TYR A 544 14.14 4.62 -10.98
C TYR A 544 13.68 5.91 -10.31
N MET A 545 12.42 6.00 -9.88
CA MET A 545 11.87 7.20 -9.22
C MET A 545 10.85 6.82 -8.12
N LYS A 546 11.09 5.71 -7.41
CA LYS A 546 10.20 5.16 -6.39
C LYS A 546 9.70 6.21 -5.38
N PRO A 547 10.53 7.17 -4.93
CA PRO A 547 10.08 8.21 -4.00
C PRO A 547 8.89 9.07 -4.51
N LEU A 548 8.66 9.18 -5.83
CA LEU A 548 7.45 9.83 -6.36
C LEU A 548 6.18 9.05 -6.01
N ILE A 549 6.25 7.71 -6.07
CA ILE A 549 5.14 6.84 -5.72
C ILE A 549 4.93 6.87 -4.21
N ASP A 550 6.02 6.79 -3.43
CA ASP A 550 5.97 6.84 -1.96
C ASP A 550 5.36 8.17 -1.46
N GLN A 551 5.64 9.30 -2.13
CA GLN A 551 5.04 10.61 -1.86
C GLN A 551 3.64 10.80 -2.49
N GLY A 552 3.10 9.78 -3.17
CA GLY A 552 1.78 9.82 -3.78
C GLY A 552 1.65 10.79 -4.96
N LYS A 553 2.75 11.11 -5.66
CA LYS A 553 2.78 12.06 -6.78
C LYS A 553 2.43 11.43 -8.13
N VAL A 554 2.34 10.10 -8.23
CA VAL A 554 2.04 9.38 -9.48
C VAL A 554 0.57 8.98 -9.54
N TYR A 555 -0.08 9.32 -10.65
CA TYR A 555 -1.51 9.10 -10.87
C TYR A 555 -1.76 8.49 -12.25
N ILE A 556 -2.89 7.82 -12.40
CA ILE A 556 -3.42 7.32 -13.67
C ILE A 556 -4.75 8.03 -13.94
N ALA A 557 -4.89 8.59 -15.13
CA ALA A 557 -6.14 9.21 -15.57
C ALA A 557 -7.21 8.15 -15.87
N GLN A 558 -8.48 8.51 -15.69
CA GLN A 558 -9.63 7.65 -16.02
C GLN A 558 -10.52 8.36 -17.04
N PRO A 559 -10.18 8.28 -18.34
CA PRO A 559 -11.06 8.78 -19.39
C PRO A 559 -12.37 7.98 -19.44
N PRO A 560 -13.48 8.59 -19.90
CA PRO A 560 -14.76 7.89 -20.03
C PRO A 560 -14.72 6.88 -21.18
N LEU A 561 -15.42 5.76 -21.01
CA LEU A 561 -15.57 4.73 -22.04
C LEU A 561 -16.66 5.09 -23.06
N TYR A 562 -17.71 5.78 -22.60
CA TYR A 562 -18.88 6.09 -23.40
C TYR A 562 -19.30 7.55 -23.27
N LYS A 563 -19.81 8.09 -24.36
CA LYS A 563 -20.60 9.30 -24.43
C LYS A 563 -22.02 8.95 -24.86
N ILE A 564 -22.98 9.44 -24.08
CA ILE A 564 -24.40 9.18 -24.27
C ILE A 564 -25.05 10.51 -24.56
N MET A 565 -25.69 10.63 -25.72
CA MET A 565 -26.37 11.84 -26.13
C MET A 565 -27.87 11.55 -26.27
N HIS A 566 -28.68 12.26 -25.50
CA HIS A 566 -30.13 12.18 -25.59
C HIS A 566 -30.70 13.49 -26.13
N LYS A 567 -31.33 13.45 -27.31
CA LYS A 567 -31.96 14.61 -27.93
C LYS A 567 -33.45 14.64 -27.61
N LYS A 568 -33.90 15.66 -26.88
CA LYS A 568 -35.33 15.95 -26.65
C LYS A 568 -35.68 17.29 -27.27
N GLY A 569 -36.22 17.27 -28.49
CA GLY A 569 -36.50 18.49 -29.26
C GLY A 569 -35.22 19.24 -29.65
N LYS A 570 -35.11 20.53 -29.28
CA LYS A 570 -33.90 21.35 -29.53
C LYS A 570 -32.80 21.20 -28.46
N HIS A 571 -33.08 20.48 -27.36
CA HIS A 571 -32.12 20.31 -26.27
C HIS A 571 -31.46 18.94 -26.36
N ALA A 572 -30.12 18.93 -26.39
CA ALA A 572 -29.32 17.72 -26.30
C ALA A 572 -28.71 17.64 -24.90
N THR A 573 -28.97 16.54 -24.19
CA THR A 573 -28.30 16.23 -22.92
C THR A 573 -27.16 15.25 -23.21
N VAL A 574 -25.95 15.59 -22.76
CA VAL A 574 -24.78 14.72 -22.87
C VAL A 574 -24.44 14.17 -21.49
N ARG A 575 -24.19 12.87 -21.39
CA ARG A 575 -23.64 12.19 -20.23
C ARG A 575 -22.44 11.34 -20.64
N TYR A 576 -21.48 11.18 -19.74
CA TYR A 576 -20.35 10.28 -19.91
C TYR A 576 -20.47 9.11 -18.93
N ALA A 577 -20.02 7.94 -19.35
CA ALA A 577 -19.98 6.74 -18.51
C ALA A 577 -18.58 6.12 -18.54
N TRP A 578 -18.14 5.67 -17.36
CA TRP A 578 -16.84 5.04 -17.12
C TRP A 578 -16.95 3.51 -16.94
N SER A 579 -18.17 2.98 -16.83
CA SER A 579 -18.43 1.55 -16.74
C SER A 579 -19.68 1.13 -17.52
N ASP A 580 -19.78 -0.15 -17.86
CA ASP A 580 -20.95 -0.73 -18.52
C ASP A 580 -22.20 -0.68 -17.62
N GLU A 581 -22.02 -0.73 -16.30
CA GLU A 581 -23.09 -0.54 -15.34
C GLU A 581 -23.65 0.89 -15.39
N GLN A 582 -22.76 1.90 -15.40
CA GLN A 582 -23.17 3.30 -15.55
C GLN A 582 -23.88 3.53 -16.88
N LEU A 583 -23.34 2.97 -17.97
CA LEU A 583 -24.00 3.01 -19.29
C LEU A 583 -25.41 2.43 -19.20
N SER A 584 -25.56 1.23 -18.64
CA SER A 584 -26.86 0.56 -18.49
C SER A 584 -27.85 1.39 -17.66
N ASN A 585 -27.38 2.02 -16.58
CA ASN A 585 -28.22 2.87 -15.74
C ASN A 585 -28.65 4.15 -16.46
N TYR A 586 -27.77 4.80 -17.20
CA TYR A 586 -28.13 5.96 -18.02
C TYR A 586 -29.09 5.58 -19.15
N LEU A 587 -28.91 4.42 -19.79
CA LEU A 587 -29.83 3.94 -20.82
C LEU A 587 -31.23 3.66 -20.26
N LYS A 588 -31.34 3.14 -19.03
CA LYS A 588 -32.64 3.00 -18.34
C LYS A 588 -33.31 4.36 -18.11
N GLN A 589 -32.55 5.42 -17.86
CA GLN A 589 -33.08 6.78 -17.63
C GLN A 589 -33.46 7.50 -18.93
N PHE A 590 -32.66 7.36 -19.99
CA PHE A 590 -32.86 8.06 -21.26
C PHE A 590 -33.74 7.30 -22.26
N GLY A 591 -33.97 6.00 -22.05
CA GLY A 591 -34.73 5.16 -22.98
C GLY A 591 -33.98 4.85 -24.28
N SER A 592 -34.65 4.18 -25.22
CA SER A 592 -34.06 3.67 -26.47
C SER A 592 -33.68 4.72 -27.51
N SER A 593 -33.90 6.02 -27.23
CA SER A 593 -33.60 7.15 -28.13
C SER A 593 -32.23 7.80 -27.87
N ALA A 594 -31.39 7.22 -27.01
CA ALA A 594 -30.05 7.72 -26.74
C ALA A 594 -29.04 7.27 -27.81
N GLU A 595 -28.30 8.22 -28.39
CA GLU A 595 -27.15 7.96 -29.24
C GLU A 595 -25.94 7.63 -28.35
N ILE A 596 -25.29 6.49 -28.58
CA ILE A 596 -24.13 6.04 -27.81
C ILE A 596 -22.89 6.12 -28.71
N GLN A 597 -21.85 6.78 -28.22
CA GLN A 597 -20.52 6.78 -28.81
C GLN A 597 -19.56 6.13 -27.82
N ARG A 598 -18.86 5.07 -28.25
CA ARG A 598 -17.77 4.46 -27.50
C ARG A 598 -16.46 5.10 -27.93
N TYR A 599 -15.66 5.56 -26.98
CA TYR A 599 -14.30 6.05 -27.26
C TYR A 599 -13.35 4.87 -27.37
N LYS A 600 -12.54 4.84 -28.42
CA LYS A 600 -11.47 3.84 -28.57
C LYS A 600 -10.10 4.38 -28.18
N GLY A 601 -9.88 5.68 -28.33
CA GLY A 601 -8.65 6.35 -27.92
C GLY A 601 -8.90 7.81 -27.61
N LEU A 602 -7.99 8.41 -26.85
CA LEU A 602 -8.06 9.80 -26.39
C LEU A 602 -8.04 10.80 -27.55
N GLY A 603 -7.44 10.43 -28.69
CA GLY A 603 -7.42 11.25 -29.91
C GLY A 603 -8.80 11.45 -30.57
N GLU A 604 -9.80 10.64 -30.23
CA GLU A 604 -11.18 10.79 -30.71
C GLU A 604 -11.97 11.85 -29.93
N MET A 605 -11.44 12.29 -28.79
CA MET A 605 -12.05 13.31 -27.94
C MET A 605 -11.62 14.69 -28.40
N ASN A 606 -12.61 15.57 -28.56
CA ASN A 606 -12.32 17.00 -28.76
C ASN A 606 -11.69 17.59 -27.48
N PRO A 607 -10.87 18.65 -27.59
CA PRO A 607 -10.19 19.27 -26.45
C PRO A 607 -11.10 19.59 -25.27
N ASP A 608 -12.29 20.14 -25.51
CA ASP A 608 -13.26 20.48 -24.46
C ASP A 608 -13.78 19.23 -23.72
N GLN A 609 -14.00 18.14 -24.46
CA GLN A 609 -14.46 16.87 -23.85
C GLN A 609 -13.37 16.26 -22.98
N LEU A 610 -12.12 16.31 -23.45
CA LEU A 610 -10.98 15.80 -22.70
C LEU A 610 -10.75 16.62 -21.42
N TRP A 611 -10.91 17.95 -21.50
CA TRP A 611 -10.90 18.83 -20.34
C TRP A 611 -11.98 18.44 -19.32
N GLU A 612 -13.25 18.50 -19.72
CA GLU A 612 -14.41 18.30 -18.83
C GLU A 612 -14.44 16.94 -18.14
N THR A 613 -13.83 15.92 -18.74
CA THR A 613 -13.94 14.53 -18.25
C THR A 613 -12.70 14.03 -17.54
N THR A 614 -11.52 14.47 -17.96
CA THR A 614 -10.25 13.79 -17.63
C THR A 614 -9.18 14.74 -17.10
N MET A 615 -9.17 16.01 -17.52
CA MET A 615 -8.08 16.95 -17.17
C MET A 615 -8.49 18.00 -16.14
N ASP A 616 -9.77 18.38 -16.08
CA ASP A 616 -10.29 19.39 -15.16
C ASP A 616 -10.22 18.91 -13.70
N PRO A 617 -9.47 19.59 -12.81
CA PRO A 617 -9.38 19.23 -11.41
C PRO A 617 -10.72 19.16 -10.66
N GLU A 618 -11.76 19.85 -11.12
CA GLU A 618 -13.06 19.89 -10.44
C GLU A 618 -13.95 18.67 -10.76
N THR A 619 -13.77 18.05 -11.94
CA THR A 619 -14.65 16.98 -12.42
C THR A 619 -13.96 15.63 -12.62
N ARG A 620 -12.63 15.62 -12.81
CA ARG A 620 -11.90 14.38 -13.13
C ARG A 620 -11.81 13.43 -11.94
N THR A 621 -11.64 12.15 -12.25
CA THR A 621 -11.23 11.11 -11.30
C THR A 621 -9.83 10.62 -11.66
N LEU A 622 -8.93 10.57 -10.68
CA LEU A 622 -7.57 10.04 -10.84
C LEU A 622 -7.36 8.87 -9.89
N LEU A 623 -6.71 7.81 -10.38
CA LEU A 623 -6.23 6.72 -9.53
C LEU A 623 -4.84 7.09 -9.02
N GLN A 624 -4.69 7.28 -7.71
CA GLN A 624 -3.38 7.52 -7.11
C GLN A 624 -2.64 6.19 -6.95
N VAL A 625 -1.42 6.10 -7.50
CA VAL A 625 -0.59 4.90 -7.40
C VAL A 625 0.09 4.89 -6.03
N ARG A 626 0.03 3.75 -5.35
CA ARG A 626 0.68 3.53 -4.04
C ARG A 626 1.35 2.16 -4.01
N ILE A 627 2.47 2.07 -3.31
CA ILE A 627 3.12 0.79 -3.00
C ILE A 627 2.59 0.36 -1.65
N GLU A 628 1.62 -0.56 -1.66
CA GLU A 628 1.12 -1.13 -0.42
C GLU A 628 2.11 -2.12 0.18
N ASP A 629 2.79 -2.92 -0.64
CA ASP A 629 3.79 -3.86 -0.13
C ASP A 629 4.99 -3.88 -1.07
N ALA A 630 6.15 -3.50 -0.56
CA ALA A 630 7.36 -3.35 -1.34
C ALA A 630 7.87 -4.70 -1.87
N ALA A 631 7.77 -5.76 -1.07
CA ALA A 631 8.22 -7.10 -1.43
C ALA A 631 7.30 -7.71 -2.51
N LYS A 632 5.99 -7.55 -2.33
CA LYS A 632 4.97 -7.94 -3.31
C LYS A 632 5.11 -7.18 -4.62
N ALA A 633 5.25 -5.85 -4.55
CA ALA A 633 5.45 -5.01 -5.73
C ALA A 633 6.72 -5.43 -6.48
N GLU A 634 7.82 -5.65 -5.75
CA GLU A 634 9.10 -6.10 -6.33
C GLU A 634 8.94 -7.43 -7.08
N ARG A 635 8.29 -8.41 -6.45
CA ARG A 635 8.06 -9.74 -7.04
C ARG A 635 7.14 -9.65 -8.26
N ARG A 636 6.07 -8.87 -8.20
CA ARG A 636 5.13 -8.68 -9.32
C ARG A 636 5.81 -8.00 -10.51
N VAL A 637 6.56 -6.92 -10.28
CA VAL A 637 7.32 -6.25 -11.33
C VAL A 637 8.35 -7.20 -11.94
N SER A 638 9.11 -7.92 -11.11
CA SER A 638 10.11 -8.89 -11.58
C SER A 638 9.48 -10.04 -12.39
N THR A 639 8.32 -10.55 -11.96
CA THR A 639 7.63 -11.66 -12.63
C THR A 639 7.04 -11.22 -13.97
N LEU A 640 6.32 -10.10 -13.99
CA LEU A 640 5.60 -9.63 -15.17
C LEU A 640 6.53 -8.98 -16.20
N MET A 641 7.55 -8.26 -15.74
CA MET A 641 8.40 -7.44 -16.62
C MET A 641 9.79 -8.02 -16.83
N GLY A 642 10.23 -8.97 -16.00
CA GLY A 642 11.59 -9.50 -16.01
C GLY A 642 11.92 -10.43 -17.17
N ASP A 643 13.14 -10.96 -17.18
CA ASP A 643 13.64 -11.76 -18.30
C ASP A 643 13.14 -13.19 -18.35
N LYS A 644 12.75 -13.76 -17.22
CA LYS A 644 12.32 -15.15 -17.15
C LYS A 644 10.87 -15.30 -17.62
N VAL A 645 10.67 -16.11 -18.66
CA VAL A 645 9.36 -16.36 -19.27
C VAL A 645 8.49 -17.27 -18.39
N GLU A 646 9.08 -18.30 -17.77
CA GLU A 646 8.32 -19.33 -17.07
C GLU A 646 7.49 -18.81 -15.89
N PRO A 647 8.03 -17.97 -14.98
CA PRO A 647 7.23 -17.39 -13.89
C PRO A 647 6.07 -16.54 -14.39
N ARG A 648 6.30 -15.78 -15.48
CA ARG A 648 5.26 -14.95 -16.11
C ARG A 648 4.16 -15.80 -16.71
N LYS A 649 4.52 -16.88 -17.42
CA LYS A 649 3.56 -17.79 -18.04
C LYS A 649 2.67 -18.44 -16.98
N ARG A 650 3.27 -18.91 -15.88
CA ARG A 650 2.53 -19.46 -14.73
C ARG A 650 1.56 -18.44 -14.16
N TRP A 651 2.03 -17.22 -13.92
CA TRP A 651 1.18 -16.13 -13.43
C TRP A 651 -0.01 -15.87 -14.37
N ILE A 652 0.22 -15.81 -15.68
CA ILE A 652 -0.84 -15.61 -16.69
C ILE A 652 -1.86 -16.76 -16.64
N VAL A 653 -1.41 -18.02 -16.56
CA VAL A 653 -2.30 -19.19 -16.48
C VAL A 653 -3.15 -19.18 -15.20
N GLU A 654 -2.58 -18.71 -14.08
CA GLU A 654 -3.26 -18.70 -12.78
C GLU A 654 -4.21 -17.51 -12.59
N ASN A 655 -4.00 -16.39 -13.30
CA ASN A 655 -4.67 -15.11 -13.03
C ASN A 655 -5.52 -14.59 -14.20
N VAL A 656 -5.36 -15.11 -15.42
CA VAL A 656 -6.16 -14.69 -16.58
C VAL A 656 -7.24 -15.72 -16.85
N ASP A 657 -8.50 -15.29 -16.84
CA ASP A 657 -9.59 -16.12 -17.33
C ASP A 657 -9.58 -16.13 -18.86
N PHE A 658 -9.22 -17.27 -19.44
CA PHE A 658 -9.20 -17.43 -20.89
C PHE A 658 -10.59 -17.64 -21.50
N ALA A 659 -11.61 -17.91 -20.68
CA ALA A 659 -12.98 -18.12 -21.17
C ALA A 659 -13.60 -16.83 -21.73
N GLU A 660 -13.15 -15.65 -21.31
CA GLU A 660 -13.60 -14.35 -21.85
C GLU A 660 -13.07 -14.04 -23.27
N PHE A 661 -12.07 -14.79 -23.77
CA PHE A 661 -11.45 -14.52 -25.09
C PHE A 661 -11.97 -15.40 -26.24
N GLU A 662 -12.93 -16.30 -26.00
CA GLU A 662 -13.55 -17.15 -27.04
C GLU A 662 -14.84 -16.54 -27.68
N GLN A 663 -15.19 -15.28 -27.40
CA GLN A 663 -16.33 -14.59 -28.03
C GLN A 663 -15.96 -13.53 -29.06
#